data_AF-A0A0Q9MVX7-F1
#
_entry.id   AF-A0A0Q9MVX7-F1
#
_cell.length_a   1.000
_cell.length_b   1.000
_cell.length_c   1.000
_cell.angle_alpha   90.00
_cell.angle_beta   90.00
_cell.angle_gamma   90.00
#
_symmetry.space_group_name_H-M   'P 1'
#
loop_
_entity.id
_entity.type
_entity.pdbx_description
1 polymer ?
#
loop_
_entity_poly.entity_id
_entity_poly.type
_entity_poly.pdbx_seq_one_letter_code
_entity_poly.pdbx_strand_id
1 'polypeptide(L)'
;MKSKTNRFANIEWKSLLVFGGGLLALCLLLFLNLTQGEANITVQTVIQALISPQDTPDHHMVRGLRMPRAVIGMLAGAALAVAGALLQTVTRNPLASASTLGLNAGAYFIIVLAAVFFPALKSDHSLLLALLGACGAAFMAYFMSGGRKSSPLRMALAGMIVTLVLSAFTSGLQIMYENETNGLFMWGSGALGQNDWQGVQYALPWICIGLVVAFLFSQKLDMLALNEETAVSLGENVNMVRMVALASAILLAGVTVSVVGPIGFIGLIAPHLVRLIGLQRHRLLIPGSALWGAVVLLSADLVAKMFRSTLGELPAGSVTALLGAPWLIWLAIRGSRMKSSAESSSMSVGYVGTKIPYPILVIVSSIALVFLFLYGLTAGALRIPFAEVIAVITGQGEEMARNVILSLRLPRILVAALAGASLAVAGSMMQGAVRNPLADPSVVGVTSGAGMGALLVLTIWPSAPGTWIPVGAIIGALLSAGSVYAFAWKKGLNPVVLILIGIAVSALVSAVIQFLVIKSQLGAAPALTWLAGSTYSRGWKECIQLLITTVILLPSAWMLGRRVDLLAFGDHVSLGLGLKLQKTRLISAIIGVLVAAIAVACVGTVSFIGLLAPHAVRLFLGQHHQKSLVLSAILGAILLTGADIVGKTILIPKEIPSGIVVAIIGAPYLLFLMYRSTVRK
;
A
#
# COMPACT_ATOMS: atom_id res chain seq x y z
N MET A 1 11.49 34.06 39.27
CA MET A 1 10.64 34.64 38.21
C MET A 1 11.22 34.53 36.79
N LYS A 2 12.53 34.71 36.54
CA LYS A 2 13.16 34.61 35.20
C LYS A 2 12.93 33.29 34.40
N SER A 3 12.69 32.16 35.08
CA SER A 3 12.45 30.86 34.41
C SER A 3 11.01 30.68 33.86
N LYS A 4 10.01 31.33 34.47
CA LYS A 4 8.62 31.30 33.99
C LYS A 4 8.45 32.21 32.76
N THR A 5 9.00 33.43 32.78
CA THR A 5 8.96 34.36 31.63
C THR A 5 9.62 33.78 30.38
N ASN A 6 10.75 33.07 30.51
CA ASN A 6 11.38 32.38 29.38
C ASN A 6 10.56 31.21 28.82
N ARG A 7 9.71 30.54 29.63
CA ARG A 7 8.81 29.48 29.10
C ARG A 7 7.62 30.04 28.36
N PHE A 8 7.02 31.14 28.83
CA PHE A 8 5.90 31.80 28.15
C PHE A 8 6.33 32.41 26.82
N ALA A 9 7.43 33.15 26.79
CA ALA A 9 8.00 33.71 25.56
C ALA A 9 8.30 32.62 24.49
N ASN A 10 8.76 31.44 24.94
CA ASN A 10 9.09 30.34 24.05
C ASN A 10 7.85 29.61 23.49
N ILE A 11 6.73 29.60 24.23
CA ILE A 11 5.43 29.09 23.72
C ILE A 11 4.79 30.09 22.75
N GLU A 12 4.87 31.38 23.06
CA GLU A 12 4.36 32.45 22.18
C GLU A 12 5.11 32.48 20.85
N TRP A 13 6.45 32.43 20.87
CA TRP A 13 7.25 32.37 19.65
C TRP A 13 6.93 31.15 18.78
N LYS A 14 6.79 29.97 19.40
CA LYS A 14 6.40 28.74 18.67
C LYS A 14 5.00 28.83 18.08
N SER A 15 4.05 29.43 18.81
CA SER A 15 2.69 29.64 18.32
C SER A 15 2.68 30.63 17.16
N LEU A 16 3.45 31.72 17.26
CA LEU A 16 3.60 32.72 16.21
C LEU A 16 4.24 32.11 14.95
N LEU A 17 5.24 31.23 15.08
CA LEU A 17 5.81 30.50 13.95
C LEU A 17 4.80 29.57 13.27
N VAL A 18 4.03 28.79 14.05
CA VAL A 18 3.08 27.83 13.48
C VAL A 18 1.91 28.55 12.81
N PHE A 19 1.29 29.51 13.50
CA PHE A 19 0.08 30.18 13.03
C PHE A 19 0.41 31.36 12.11
N GLY A 20 1.30 32.27 12.51
CA GLY A 20 1.71 33.41 11.69
C GLY A 20 2.46 32.97 10.44
N GLY A 21 3.47 32.11 10.60
CA GLY A 21 4.22 31.55 9.48
C GLY A 21 3.35 30.67 8.57
N GLY A 22 2.49 29.84 9.15
CA GLY A 22 1.57 28.99 8.38
C GLY A 22 0.53 29.79 7.59
N LEU A 23 -0.03 30.86 8.16
CA LEU A 23 -1.03 31.70 7.50
C LEU A 23 -0.41 32.55 6.38
N LEU A 24 0.78 33.11 6.61
CA LEU A 24 1.56 33.77 5.55
C LEU A 24 1.86 32.82 4.39
N ALA A 25 2.35 31.61 4.69
CA ALA A 25 2.61 30.60 3.68
C ALA A 25 1.33 30.21 2.91
N LEU A 26 0.20 30.04 3.62
CA LEU A 26 -1.08 29.71 3.00
C LEU A 26 -1.54 30.81 2.04
N CYS A 27 -1.49 32.07 2.45
CA CYS A 27 -1.86 33.21 1.60
C CYS A 27 -0.96 33.29 0.36
N LEU A 28 0.36 33.18 0.53
CA LEU A 28 1.30 33.19 -0.60
C LEU A 28 1.03 32.04 -1.57
N LEU A 29 0.87 30.82 -1.05
CA LEU A 29 0.57 29.65 -1.86
C LEU A 29 -0.77 29.75 -2.57
N LEU A 30 -1.80 30.32 -1.93
CA LEU A 30 -3.11 30.55 -2.54
C LEU A 30 -2.98 31.48 -3.75
N PHE A 31 -2.33 32.63 -3.59
CA PHE A 31 -2.11 33.57 -4.70
C PHE A 31 -1.32 32.94 -5.85
N LEU A 32 -0.23 32.23 -5.53
CA LEU A 32 0.55 31.52 -6.56
C LEU A 32 -0.29 30.44 -7.25
N ASN A 33 -1.07 29.66 -6.50
CA ASN A 33 -1.91 28.59 -7.05
C ASN A 33 -2.99 29.13 -7.99
N LEU A 34 -3.52 30.34 -7.73
CA LEU A 34 -4.49 31.02 -8.59
C LEU A 34 -3.87 31.58 -9.88
N THR A 35 -2.59 31.94 -9.88
CA THR A 35 -1.87 32.39 -11.10
C THR A 35 -1.45 31.23 -12.01
N GLN A 36 -1.16 30.06 -11.43
CA GLN A 36 -0.69 28.88 -12.16
C GLN A 36 -1.84 28.05 -12.74
N GLY A 37 -1.74 27.67 -14.02
CA GLY A 37 -2.71 26.81 -14.72
C GLY A 37 -2.56 26.87 -16.24
N GLU A 38 -3.56 26.39 -17.00
CA GLU A 38 -3.47 26.30 -18.47
C GLU A 38 -3.46 27.66 -19.18
N ALA A 39 -4.28 28.62 -18.75
CA ALA A 39 -4.16 29.98 -19.23
C ALA A 39 -3.16 30.80 -18.39
N ASN A 40 -2.35 31.62 -19.06
CA ASN A 40 -1.45 32.56 -18.40
C ASN A 40 -2.27 33.71 -17.80
N ILE A 41 -2.57 33.61 -16.50
CA ILE A 41 -3.28 34.66 -15.75
C ILE A 41 -2.28 35.45 -14.92
N THR A 42 -2.27 36.77 -15.10
CA THR A 42 -1.42 37.67 -14.33
C THR A 42 -1.96 37.87 -12.90
N VAL A 43 -1.08 38.25 -11.98
CA VAL A 43 -1.47 38.60 -10.60
C VAL A 43 -2.53 39.71 -10.58
N GLN A 44 -2.41 40.69 -11.48
CA GLN A 44 -3.37 41.80 -11.57
C GLN A 44 -4.78 41.31 -11.95
N THR A 45 -4.87 40.39 -12.91
CA THR A 45 -6.14 39.77 -13.31
C THR A 45 -6.76 38.97 -12.16
N VAL A 46 -5.95 38.24 -11.37
CA VAL A 46 -6.45 37.54 -10.18
C VAL A 46 -7.04 38.51 -9.15
N ILE A 47 -6.33 39.61 -8.87
CA ILE A 47 -6.80 40.63 -7.91
C ILE A 47 -8.10 41.28 -8.41
N GLN A 48 -8.16 41.65 -9.69
CA GLN A 48 -9.37 42.21 -10.30
C GLN A 48 -10.53 41.23 -10.29
N ALA A 49 -10.29 39.95 -10.57
CA ALA A 49 -11.31 38.91 -10.50
C ALA A 49 -11.87 38.71 -9.08
N LEU A 50 -11.09 39.02 -8.04
CA LEU A 50 -11.53 38.93 -6.63
C LEU A 50 -12.26 40.18 -6.14
N ILE A 51 -11.76 41.37 -6.48
CA ILE A 51 -12.26 42.65 -5.94
C ILE A 51 -13.39 43.22 -6.80
N SER A 52 -13.25 43.17 -8.13
CA SER A 52 -14.15 43.79 -9.10
C SER A 52 -14.43 42.83 -10.26
N PRO A 53 -15.28 41.81 -10.06
CA PRO A 53 -15.48 40.77 -11.05
C PRO A 53 -16.20 41.29 -12.29
N GLN A 54 -15.55 41.15 -13.45
CA GLN A 54 -16.11 41.38 -14.77
C GLN A 54 -16.51 40.05 -15.45
N ASP A 55 -17.34 40.14 -16.49
CA ASP A 55 -17.83 39.00 -17.27
C ASP A 55 -16.83 38.59 -18.37
N THR A 56 -15.61 38.25 -17.94
CA THR A 56 -14.51 37.85 -18.84
C THR A 56 -14.14 36.37 -18.62
N PRO A 57 -13.69 35.65 -19.66
CA PRO A 57 -13.28 34.24 -19.53
C PRO A 57 -12.21 34.01 -18.45
N ASP A 58 -11.26 34.94 -18.31
CA ASP A 58 -10.21 34.84 -17.30
C ASP A 58 -10.76 34.95 -15.88
N HIS A 59 -11.70 35.87 -15.64
CA HIS A 59 -12.35 36.02 -14.35
C HIS A 59 -13.20 34.78 -14.01
N HIS A 60 -13.92 34.23 -14.98
CA HIS A 60 -14.64 32.97 -14.83
C HIS A 60 -13.71 31.79 -14.56
N MET A 61 -12.54 31.74 -15.18
CA MET A 61 -11.58 30.69 -14.90
C MET A 61 -10.99 30.80 -13.48
N VAL A 62 -10.64 32.02 -13.02
CA VAL A 62 -10.18 32.24 -11.64
C VAL A 62 -11.26 31.83 -10.65
N ARG A 63 -12.48 32.35 -10.82
CA ARG A 63 -13.56 32.18 -9.83
C ARG A 63 -14.28 30.85 -9.92
N GLY A 64 -14.42 30.29 -11.11
CA GLY A 64 -15.19 29.08 -11.38
C GLY A 64 -14.38 27.79 -11.36
N LEU A 65 -13.08 27.83 -11.65
CA LEU A 65 -12.24 26.61 -11.71
C LEU A 65 -11.07 26.65 -10.74
N ARG A 66 -10.30 27.75 -10.68
CA ARG A 66 -9.08 27.82 -9.85
C ARG A 66 -9.37 27.98 -8.37
N MET A 67 -10.28 28.87 -8.00
CA MET A 67 -10.66 29.06 -6.60
C MET A 67 -11.29 27.82 -5.96
N PRO A 68 -12.27 27.14 -6.57
CA PRO A 68 -12.82 25.91 -6.00
C PRO A 68 -11.76 24.84 -5.76
N ARG A 69 -10.87 24.60 -6.73
CA ARG A 69 -9.73 23.68 -6.62
C ARG A 69 -8.80 24.03 -5.46
N ALA A 70 -8.45 25.31 -5.31
CA ALA A 70 -7.59 25.76 -4.22
C ALA A 70 -8.28 25.63 -2.85
N VAL A 71 -9.55 26.03 -2.75
CA VAL A 71 -10.32 25.97 -1.50
C VAL A 71 -10.57 24.53 -1.07
N ILE A 72 -10.98 23.64 -1.98
CA ILE A 72 -11.14 22.23 -1.63
C ILE A 72 -9.79 21.61 -1.22
N GLY A 73 -8.67 22.02 -1.85
CA GLY A 73 -7.33 21.62 -1.44
C GLY A 73 -6.98 22.06 -0.02
N MET A 74 -7.33 23.27 0.38
CA MET A 74 -7.16 23.74 1.76
C MET A 74 -8.01 22.93 2.74
N LEU A 75 -9.29 22.72 2.42
CA LEU A 75 -10.23 21.98 3.28
C LEU A 75 -9.84 20.51 3.43
N ALA A 76 -9.53 19.83 2.32
CA ALA A 76 -9.05 18.45 2.30
C ALA A 76 -7.74 18.29 3.07
N GLY A 77 -6.80 19.23 2.88
CA GLY A 77 -5.52 19.23 3.58
C GLY A 77 -5.70 19.38 5.09
N ALA A 78 -6.56 20.29 5.51
CA ALA A 78 -6.91 20.49 6.91
C ALA A 78 -7.60 19.26 7.52
N ALA A 79 -8.60 18.72 6.84
CA ALA A 79 -9.36 17.55 7.28
C ALA A 79 -8.46 16.31 7.46
N LEU A 80 -7.61 16.01 6.46
CA LEU A 80 -6.69 14.86 6.52
C LEU A 80 -5.61 15.03 7.58
N ALA A 81 -5.10 16.25 7.79
CA ALA A 81 -4.13 16.54 8.84
C ALA A 81 -4.71 16.34 10.24
N VAL A 82 -5.93 16.82 10.48
CA VAL A 82 -6.63 16.64 11.77
C VAL A 82 -7.05 15.19 11.97
N ALA A 83 -7.57 14.51 10.94
CA ALA A 83 -7.82 13.07 11.00
C ALA A 83 -6.56 12.31 11.37
N GLY A 84 -5.42 12.65 10.77
CA GLY A 84 -4.11 12.12 11.14
C GLY A 84 -3.74 12.37 12.60
N ALA A 85 -3.87 13.59 13.10
CA ALA A 85 -3.61 13.93 14.50
C ALA A 85 -4.45 13.09 15.47
N LEU A 86 -5.76 12.94 15.19
CA LEU A 86 -6.69 12.13 15.97
C LEU A 86 -6.30 10.65 15.97
N LEU A 87 -6.02 10.10 14.79
CA LEU A 87 -5.62 8.70 14.64
C LEU A 87 -4.31 8.43 15.37
N GLN A 88 -3.30 9.29 15.23
CA GLN A 88 -2.03 9.14 15.95
C GLN A 88 -2.19 9.11 17.47
N THR A 89 -3.13 9.90 18.00
CA THR A 89 -3.42 9.96 19.44
C THR A 89 -4.19 8.72 19.90
N VAL A 90 -5.24 8.33 19.17
CA VAL A 90 -6.03 7.13 19.48
C VAL A 90 -5.18 5.86 19.41
N THR A 91 -4.37 5.72 18.37
CA THR A 91 -3.53 4.53 18.17
C THR A 91 -2.18 4.64 18.87
N ARG A 92 -1.89 5.74 19.56
CA ARG A 92 -0.57 6.00 20.19
C ARG A 92 0.60 5.69 19.27
N ASN A 93 0.43 5.99 17.99
CA ASN A 93 1.39 5.69 16.96
C ASN A 93 1.58 6.93 16.10
N PRO A 94 2.74 7.60 16.14
CA PRO A 94 2.96 8.82 15.36
C PRO A 94 2.91 8.58 13.84
N LEU A 95 2.92 7.33 13.39
CA LEU A 95 2.83 6.96 11.98
C LEU A 95 1.41 6.60 11.53
N ALA A 96 0.43 6.62 12.44
CA ALA A 96 -0.94 6.34 12.07
C ALA A 96 -1.52 7.48 11.22
N SER A 97 -2.28 7.08 10.22
CA SER A 97 -2.95 7.93 9.26
C SER A 97 -4.15 7.19 8.66
N ALA A 98 -5.03 7.92 7.97
CA ALA A 98 -6.22 7.34 7.35
C ALA A 98 -5.88 6.20 6.36
N SER A 99 -4.80 6.36 5.59
CA SER A 99 -4.33 5.33 4.66
C SER A 99 -3.82 4.08 5.39
N THR A 100 -3.11 4.22 6.52
CA THR A 100 -2.57 3.06 7.26
C THR A 100 -3.62 2.22 7.98
N LEU A 101 -4.78 2.80 8.30
CA LEU A 101 -5.89 2.08 8.94
C LEU A 101 -6.90 1.51 7.92
N GLY A 102 -6.65 1.65 6.62
CA GLY A 102 -7.55 1.15 5.57
C GLY A 102 -8.77 2.01 5.30
N LEU A 103 -8.91 3.18 5.96
CA LEU A 103 -10.05 4.09 5.78
C LEU A 103 -10.16 4.56 4.32
N ASN A 104 -9.03 5.01 3.75
CA ASN A 104 -8.98 5.47 2.35
C ASN A 104 -9.30 4.34 1.36
N ALA A 105 -8.75 3.14 1.61
CA ALA A 105 -8.96 1.99 0.73
C ALA A 105 -10.41 1.50 0.77
N GLY A 106 -11.05 1.53 1.95
CA GLY A 106 -12.46 1.17 2.08
C GLY A 106 -13.40 2.15 1.40
N ALA A 107 -13.20 3.45 1.62
CA ALA A 107 -13.97 4.48 0.93
C ALA A 107 -13.83 4.36 -0.59
N TYR A 108 -12.58 4.24 -1.08
CA TYR A 108 -12.31 4.14 -2.51
C TYR A 108 -12.88 2.86 -3.14
N PHE A 109 -12.72 1.71 -2.47
CA PHE A 109 -13.29 0.44 -2.92
C PHE A 109 -14.80 0.52 -3.11
N ILE A 110 -15.54 1.06 -2.12
CA ILE A 110 -17.00 1.20 -2.24
C ILE A 110 -17.40 2.15 -3.36
N ILE A 111 -16.65 3.21 -3.62
CA ILE A 111 -17.00 4.09 -4.74
C ILE A 111 -16.74 3.42 -6.09
N VAL A 112 -15.65 2.67 -6.23
CA VAL A 112 -15.40 1.87 -7.45
C VAL A 112 -16.48 0.80 -7.62
N LEU A 113 -16.88 0.12 -6.54
CA LEU A 113 -17.95 -0.86 -6.57
C LEU A 113 -19.30 -0.24 -6.95
N ALA A 114 -19.63 0.93 -6.40
CA ALA A 114 -20.83 1.68 -6.76
C ALA A 114 -20.79 2.18 -8.21
N ALA A 115 -19.62 2.58 -8.73
CA ALA A 115 -19.49 2.98 -10.12
C ALA A 115 -19.84 1.84 -11.10
N VAL A 116 -19.52 0.59 -10.73
CA VAL A 116 -19.79 -0.58 -11.55
C VAL A 116 -21.24 -1.04 -11.43
N PHE A 117 -21.73 -1.24 -10.20
CA PHE A 117 -23.03 -1.91 -9.97
C PHE A 117 -24.19 -0.96 -9.66
N PHE A 118 -23.90 0.25 -9.19
CA PHE A 118 -24.91 1.21 -8.75
C PHE A 118 -24.63 2.66 -9.21
N PRO A 119 -24.54 2.93 -10.53
CA PRO A 119 -24.10 4.24 -11.03
C PRO A 119 -24.95 5.42 -10.54
N ALA A 120 -26.27 5.23 -10.40
CA ALA A 120 -27.19 6.26 -9.91
C ALA A 120 -26.96 6.60 -8.42
N LEU A 121 -26.63 5.61 -7.58
CA LEU A 121 -26.30 5.88 -6.17
C LEU A 121 -24.98 6.64 -6.02
N LYS A 122 -24.02 6.42 -6.95
CA LYS A 122 -22.73 7.11 -6.93
C LYS A 122 -22.87 8.61 -7.17
N SER A 123 -23.70 9.05 -8.13
CA SER A 123 -23.88 10.47 -8.42
C SER A 123 -24.52 11.21 -7.25
N ASP A 124 -25.49 10.59 -6.60
CA ASP A 124 -26.36 11.28 -5.64
C ASP A 124 -25.82 11.20 -4.20
N HIS A 125 -25.07 10.14 -3.87
CA HIS A 125 -24.70 9.79 -2.48
C HIS A 125 -23.22 9.43 -2.28
N SER A 126 -22.30 10.08 -3.00
CA SER A 126 -20.85 9.83 -2.91
C SER A 126 -20.30 9.82 -1.48
N LEU A 127 -20.71 10.76 -0.61
CA LEU A 127 -20.25 10.79 0.79
C LEU A 127 -20.70 9.57 1.59
N LEU A 128 -21.98 9.20 1.49
CA LEU A 128 -22.53 8.09 2.26
C LEU A 128 -21.84 6.78 1.88
N LEU A 129 -21.57 6.61 0.59
CA LEU A 129 -20.79 5.49 0.06
C LEU A 129 -19.35 5.49 0.60
N ALA A 130 -18.66 6.64 0.55
CA ALA A 130 -17.31 6.77 1.08
C ALA A 130 -17.25 6.50 2.60
N LEU A 131 -18.22 6.99 3.37
CA LEU A 131 -18.33 6.75 4.80
C LEU A 131 -18.64 5.29 5.12
N LEU A 132 -19.56 4.66 4.38
CA LEU A 132 -19.84 3.22 4.50
C LEU A 132 -18.56 2.40 4.29
N GLY A 133 -17.81 2.71 3.22
CA GLY A 133 -16.55 2.05 2.93
C GLY A 133 -15.49 2.25 4.01
N ALA A 134 -15.29 3.49 4.46
CA ALA A 134 -14.33 3.80 5.52
C ALA A 134 -14.70 3.15 6.86
N CYS A 135 -15.97 3.24 7.27
CA CYS A 135 -16.50 2.57 8.46
C CYS A 135 -16.34 1.05 8.37
N GLY A 136 -16.67 0.46 7.22
CA GLY A 136 -16.52 -0.98 6.98
C GLY A 136 -15.07 -1.43 7.12
N ALA A 137 -14.13 -0.71 6.51
CA ALA A 137 -12.71 -1.00 6.64
C ALA A 137 -12.20 -0.84 8.08
N ALA A 138 -12.61 0.22 8.79
CA ALA A 138 -12.25 0.43 10.19
C ALA A 138 -12.81 -0.66 11.11
N PHE A 139 -14.05 -1.09 10.86
CA PHE A 139 -14.70 -2.18 11.58
C PHE A 139 -13.96 -3.50 11.36
N MET A 140 -13.65 -3.84 10.11
CA MET A 140 -12.83 -5.03 9.79
C MET A 140 -11.49 -4.99 10.54
N ALA A 141 -10.76 -3.87 10.49
CA ALA A 141 -9.48 -3.71 11.19
C ALA A 141 -9.62 -3.84 12.72
N TYR A 142 -10.68 -3.27 13.31
CA TYR A 142 -10.96 -3.35 14.75
C TYR A 142 -11.22 -4.79 15.20
N PHE A 143 -12.13 -5.51 14.53
CA PHE A 143 -12.47 -6.90 14.90
C PHE A 143 -11.28 -7.84 14.70
N MET A 144 -10.56 -7.70 13.58
CA MET A 144 -9.40 -8.54 13.30
C MET A 144 -8.23 -8.34 14.25
N SER A 145 -8.07 -7.13 14.80
CA SER A 145 -7.00 -6.84 15.76
C SER A 145 -7.30 -7.32 17.19
N GLY A 146 -8.48 -7.90 17.43
CA GLY A 146 -8.92 -8.43 18.73
C GLY A 146 -9.93 -7.56 19.47
N GLY A 147 -10.56 -6.61 18.78
CA GLY A 147 -11.62 -5.75 19.31
C GLY A 147 -11.17 -4.94 20.53
N ARG A 148 -11.85 -5.11 21.66
CA ARG A 148 -11.57 -4.36 22.91
C ARG A 148 -10.20 -4.65 23.52
N LYS A 149 -9.62 -5.83 23.25
CA LYS A 149 -8.29 -6.23 23.74
C LYS A 149 -7.18 -5.93 22.71
N SER A 150 -7.51 -5.25 21.62
CA SER A 150 -6.54 -4.95 20.55
C SER A 150 -5.45 -4.00 21.05
N SER A 151 -4.19 -4.34 20.77
CA SER A 151 -3.11 -3.37 20.94
C SER A 151 -3.10 -2.40 19.77
N PRO A 152 -2.70 -1.14 19.96
CA PRO A 152 -2.72 -0.17 18.88
C PRO A 152 -1.82 -0.53 17.68
N LEU A 153 -0.71 -1.21 17.92
CA LEU A 153 0.16 -1.74 16.86
C LEU A 153 -0.55 -2.81 16.03
N ARG A 154 -1.30 -3.72 16.67
CA ARG A 154 -2.09 -4.75 15.96
C ARG A 154 -3.21 -4.13 15.13
N MET A 155 -3.85 -3.07 15.62
CA MET A 155 -4.85 -2.33 14.87
C MET A 155 -4.27 -1.71 13.60
N ALA A 156 -3.07 -1.12 13.68
CA ALA A 156 -2.37 -0.59 12.51
C ALA A 156 -1.99 -1.69 11.49
N LEU A 157 -1.49 -2.84 11.96
CA LEU A 157 -1.18 -3.99 11.09
C LEU A 157 -2.45 -4.56 10.42
N ALA A 158 -3.55 -4.68 11.17
CA ALA A 158 -4.84 -5.11 10.63
C ALA A 158 -5.35 -4.15 9.55
N GLY A 159 -5.25 -2.84 9.80
CA GLY A 159 -5.61 -1.80 8.84
C GLY A 159 -4.79 -1.87 7.55
N MET A 160 -3.48 -2.13 7.62
CA MET A 160 -2.66 -2.35 6.43
C MET A 160 -3.09 -3.60 5.64
N ILE A 161 -3.44 -4.69 6.32
CA ILE A 161 -3.95 -5.88 5.64
C ILE A 161 -5.28 -5.59 4.97
N VAL A 162 -6.23 -4.95 5.66
CA VAL A 162 -7.51 -4.50 5.10
C VAL A 162 -7.29 -3.59 3.88
N THR A 163 -6.32 -2.68 3.94
CA THR A 163 -5.91 -1.84 2.80
C THR A 163 -5.51 -2.68 1.60
N LEU A 164 -4.60 -3.65 1.80
CA LEU A 164 -4.13 -4.53 0.72
C LEU A 164 -5.27 -5.35 0.11
N VAL A 165 -6.19 -5.86 0.94
CA VAL A 165 -7.38 -6.60 0.50
C VAL A 165 -8.26 -5.73 -0.39
N LEU A 166 -8.69 -4.57 0.11
CA LEU A 166 -9.63 -3.70 -0.58
C LEU A 166 -9.03 -3.11 -1.86
N SER A 167 -7.72 -2.81 -1.85
CA SER A 167 -7.00 -2.41 -3.06
C SER A 167 -6.97 -3.52 -4.12
N ALA A 168 -6.78 -4.78 -3.74
CA ALA A 168 -6.79 -5.90 -4.69
C ALA A 168 -8.17 -6.08 -5.35
N PHE A 169 -9.25 -6.00 -4.58
CA PHE A 169 -10.61 -6.01 -5.13
C PHE A 169 -10.86 -4.80 -6.03
N THR A 170 -10.37 -3.63 -5.64
CA THR A 170 -10.52 -2.41 -6.43
C THR A 170 -9.82 -2.52 -7.79
N SER A 171 -8.57 -2.99 -7.82
CA SER A 171 -7.84 -3.23 -9.08
C SER A 171 -8.53 -4.30 -9.94
N GLY A 172 -9.10 -5.34 -9.32
CA GLY A 172 -9.90 -6.34 -10.02
C GLY A 172 -11.11 -5.75 -10.72
N LEU A 173 -11.88 -4.90 -10.03
CA LEU A 173 -13.02 -4.21 -10.62
C LEU A 173 -12.59 -3.28 -11.76
N GLN A 174 -11.51 -2.53 -11.60
CA GLN A 174 -11.01 -1.62 -12.63
C GLN A 174 -10.61 -2.32 -13.93
N ILE A 175 -9.97 -3.48 -13.82
CA ILE A 175 -9.52 -4.24 -15.01
C ILE A 175 -10.71 -4.96 -15.68
N MET A 176 -11.70 -5.41 -14.91
CA MET A 176 -12.87 -6.11 -15.45
C MET A 176 -13.88 -5.17 -16.11
N TYR A 177 -14.04 -3.97 -15.54
CA TYR A 177 -15.02 -2.95 -15.89
C TYR A 177 -14.32 -1.63 -16.25
N GLU A 178 -13.41 -1.70 -17.23
CA GLU A 178 -12.58 -0.56 -17.64
C GLU A 178 -13.41 0.66 -18.07
N ASN A 179 -14.53 0.43 -18.76
CA ASN A 179 -15.41 1.50 -19.24
C ASN A 179 -16.14 2.19 -18.08
N GLU A 180 -16.68 1.42 -17.15
CA GLU A 180 -17.46 1.89 -16.00
C GLU A 180 -16.57 2.55 -14.94
N THR A 181 -15.31 2.15 -14.88
CA THR A 181 -14.30 2.68 -13.97
C THR A 181 -13.37 3.72 -14.60
N ASN A 182 -13.72 4.21 -15.79
CA ASN A 182 -12.95 5.23 -16.49
C ASN A 182 -12.75 6.49 -15.61
N GLY A 183 -11.53 7.02 -15.59
CA GLY A 183 -11.12 8.13 -14.74
C GLY A 183 -10.96 7.81 -13.25
N LEU A 184 -11.52 6.69 -12.76
CA LEU A 184 -11.40 6.32 -11.34
C LEU A 184 -9.97 6.02 -10.95
N PHE A 185 -9.14 5.51 -11.85
CA PHE A 185 -7.72 5.33 -11.57
C PHE A 185 -7.02 6.65 -11.19
N MET A 186 -7.25 7.73 -11.95
CA MET A 186 -6.70 9.05 -11.61
C MET A 186 -7.31 9.57 -10.31
N TRP A 187 -8.61 9.40 -10.12
CA TRP A 187 -9.26 9.81 -8.88
C TRP A 187 -8.74 9.05 -7.66
N GLY A 188 -8.47 7.75 -7.79
CA GLY A 188 -7.84 6.87 -6.79
C GLY A 188 -6.40 7.22 -6.45
N SER A 189 -5.79 8.14 -7.19
CA SER A 189 -4.49 8.74 -6.86
C SER A 189 -4.58 10.13 -6.22
N GLY A 190 -5.80 10.62 -5.95
CA GLY A 190 -6.07 11.89 -5.30
C GLY A 190 -5.97 13.08 -6.25
N ALA A 191 -7.13 13.55 -6.76
CA ALA A 191 -7.23 14.59 -7.76
C ALA A 191 -8.06 15.78 -7.26
N LEU A 192 -7.47 16.98 -7.32
CA LEU A 192 -8.08 18.24 -6.89
C LEU A 192 -8.85 18.96 -8.01
N GLY A 193 -8.99 18.35 -9.19
CA GLY A 193 -9.79 18.90 -10.28
C GLY A 193 -11.24 19.11 -9.81
N GLN A 194 -11.78 20.30 -10.08
CA GLN A 194 -13.16 20.67 -9.76
C GLN A 194 -13.73 21.42 -10.97
N ASN A 195 -15.01 21.18 -11.26
CA ASN A 195 -15.71 21.86 -12.36
C ASN A 195 -16.43 23.14 -11.88
N ASP A 196 -16.72 23.25 -10.59
CA ASP A 196 -17.44 24.36 -9.97
C ASP A 196 -17.24 24.39 -8.44
N TRP A 197 -18.06 25.18 -7.74
CA TRP A 197 -18.08 25.29 -6.27
C TRP A 197 -18.85 24.17 -5.57
N GLN A 198 -19.54 23.27 -6.28
CA GLN A 198 -20.43 22.30 -5.67
C GLN A 198 -19.67 21.36 -4.72
N GLY A 199 -18.49 20.90 -5.12
CA GLY A 199 -17.63 20.07 -4.26
C GLY A 199 -17.22 20.76 -2.96
N VAL A 200 -16.92 22.07 -3.01
CA VAL A 200 -16.59 22.87 -1.83
C VAL A 200 -17.80 23.05 -0.92
N GLN A 201 -18.93 23.48 -1.48
CA GLN A 201 -20.18 23.70 -0.73
C GLN A 201 -20.65 22.41 -0.06
N TYR A 202 -20.47 21.28 -0.74
CA TYR A 202 -20.77 19.96 -0.20
C TYR A 202 -19.84 19.54 0.93
N ALA A 203 -18.52 19.68 0.77
CA ALA A 203 -17.54 19.21 1.76
C ALA A 203 -17.45 20.09 3.01
N LEU A 204 -17.59 21.40 2.85
CA LEU A 204 -17.42 22.41 3.90
C LEU A 204 -18.18 22.08 5.20
N PRO A 205 -19.52 21.87 5.21
CA PRO A 205 -20.26 21.65 6.46
C PRO A 205 -19.77 20.43 7.22
N TRP A 206 -19.50 19.31 6.52
CA TRP A 206 -19.05 18.08 7.15
C TRP A 206 -17.62 18.18 7.71
N ILE A 207 -16.73 18.86 6.99
CA ILE A 207 -15.37 19.13 7.46
C ILE A 207 -15.42 20.03 8.70
N CYS A 208 -16.24 21.10 8.68
CA CYS A 208 -16.44 21.97 9.83
C CYS A 208 -16.95 21.19 11.05
N ILE A 209 -17.96 20.32 10.89
CA ILE A 209 -18.47 19.46 11.97
C ILE A 209 -17.33 18.60 12.55
N GLY A 210 -16.58 17.89 11.71
CA GLY A 210 -15.48 17.04 12.16
C GLY A 210 -14.37 17.82 12.89
N LEU A 211 -14.02 19.01 12.40
CA LEU A 211 -13.02 19.88 13.02
C LEU A 211 -13.49 20.44 14.36
N VAL A 212 -14.75 20.89 14.46
CA VAL A 212 -15.34 21.40 15.71
C VAL A 212 -15.41 20.29 16.76
N VAL A 213 -15.89 19.10 16.40
CA VAL A 213 -15.92 17.95 17.32
C VAL A 213 -14.52 17.60 17.80
N ALA A 214 -13.53 17.54 16.89
CA ALA A 214 -12.13 17.30 17.27
C ALA A 214 -11.61 18.35 18.26
N PHE A 215 -11.90 19.63 18.03
CA PHE A 215 -11.47 20.73 18.88
C PHE A 215 -12.11 20.71 20.27
N LEU A 216 -13.42 20.45 20.36
CA LEU A 216 -14.15 20.33 21.62
C LEU A 216 -13.58 19.21 22.50
N PHE A 217 -13.14 18.11 21.89
CA PHE A 217 -12.53 16.97 22.59
C PHE A 217 -11.02 17.10 22.84
N SER A 218 -10.40 18.22 22.48
CA SER A 218 -8.95 18.45 22.59
C SER A 218 -8.37 18.15 23.98
N GLN A 219 -9.02 18.59 25.06
CA GLN A 219 -8.54 18.33 26.41
C GLN A 219 -8.57 16.85 26.79
N LYS A 220 -9.62 16.15 26.35
CA LYS A 220 -9.78 14.71 26.56
C LYS A 220 -8.74 13.91 25.77
N LEU A 221 -8.39 14.39 24.58
CA LEU A 221 -7.29 13.83 23.77
C LEU A 221 -5.93 14.04 24.42
N ASP A 222 -5.69 15.18 25.08
CA ASP A 222 -4.45 15.42 25.85
C ASP A 222 -4.32 14.41 27.01
N MET A 223 -5.42 14.11 27.72
CA MET A 223 -5.43 13.09 28.78
C MET A 223 -5.19 11.69 28.22
N LEU A 224 -5.83 11.34 27.09
CA LEU A 224 -5.63 10.04 26.43
C LEU A 224 -4.19 9.79 25.98
N ALA A 225 -3.46 10.85 25.66
CA ALA A 225 -2.08 10.81 25.18
C ALA A 225 -1.05 10.47 26.28
N LEU A 226 -1.36 10.68 27.57
CA LEU A 226 -0.45 10.39 28.69
C LEU A 226 -0.25 8.89 28.89
N ASN A 227 -1.32 8.15 29.15
CA ASN A 227 -1.48 6.69 29.02
C ASN A 227 -2.94 6.34 29.40
N GLU A 228 -3.37 5.08 29.25
CA GLU A 228 -4.78 4.71 29.47
C GLU A 228 -5.14 4.70 30.95
N GLU A 229 -4.25 4.18 31.79
CA GLU A 229 -4.45 4.11 33.25
C GLU A 229 -4.58 5.49 33.88
N THR A 230 -3.73 6.45 33.47
CA THR A 230 -3.79 7.85 33.92
C THR A 230 -5.03 8.57 33.41
N ALA A 231 -5.47 8.32 32.18
CA ALA A 231 -6.70 8.91 31.67
C ALA A 231 -7.92 8.41 32.46
N VAL A 232 -7.97 7.10 32.76
CA VAL A 232 -9.03 6.50 33.58
C VAL A 232 -8.99 7.05 35.01
N SER A 233 -7.81 7.19 35.62
CA SER A 233 -7.69 7.73 36.98
C SER A 233 -8.03 9.23 37.09
N LEU A 234 -7.89 9.98 35.99
CA LEU A 234 -8.36 11.37 35.86
C LEU A 234 -9.88 11.48 35.62
N GLY A 235 -10.60 10.35 35.60
CA GLY A 235 -12.06 10.32 35.45
C GLY A 235 -12.56 10.35 34.00
N GLU A 236 -11.68 10.19 33.01
CA GLU A 236 -12.07 10.21 31.60
C GLU A 236 -12.60 8.86 31.11
N ASN A 237 -13.70 8.90 30.34
CA ASN A 237 -14.21 7.73 29.64
C ASN A 237 -13.41 7.51 28.35
N VAL A 238 -12.30 6.79 28.46
CA VAL A 238 -11.37 6.49 27.37
C VAL A 238 -12.07 5.91 26.14
N ASN A 239 -13.05 5.01 26.33
CA ASN A 239 -13.75 4.38 25.22
C ASN A 239 -14.60 5.38 24.44
N MET A 240 -15.31 6.28 25.13
CA MET A 240 -16.11 7.31 24.48
C MET A 240 -15.22 8.30 23.70
N VAL A 241 -14.13 8.77 24.31
CA VAL A 241 -13.16 9.67 23.64
C VAL A 241 -12.56 8.99 22.42
N ARG A 242 -12.20 7.71 22.52
CA ARG A 242 -11.68 6.92 21.40
C ARG A 242 -12.69 6.79 20.26
N MET A 243 -13.95 6.48 20.57
CA MET A 243 -15.01 6.36 19.57
C MET A 243 -15.30 7.69 18.88
N VAL A 244 -15.40 8.80 19.63
CA VAL A 244 -15.65 10.13 19.05
C VAL A 244 -14.47 10.57 18.16
N ALA A 245 -13.23 10.36 18.61
CA ALA A 245 -12.05 10.68 17.83
C ALA A 245 -11.95 9.84 16.55
N LEU A 246 -12.25 8.54 16.62
CA LEU A 246 -12.31 7.68 15.44
C LEU A 246 -13.43 8.09 14.49
N ALA A 247 -14.65 8.34 14.99
CA ALA A 247 -15.78 8.79 14.18
C ALA A 247 -15.48 10.12 13.48
N SER A 248 -14.86 11.06 14.19
CA SER A 248 -14.44 12.35 13.62
C SER A 248 -13.36 12.16 12.55
N ALA A 249 -12.38 11.29 12.79
CA ALA A 249 -11.34 10.99 11.81
C ALA A 249 -11.91 10.27 10.57
N ILE A 250 -12.85 9.35 10.75
CA ILE A 250 -13.57 8.66 9.67
C ILE A 250 -14.38 9.67 8.85
N LEU A 251 -15.11 10.59 9.52
CA LEU A 251 -15.88 11.62 8.85
C LEU A 251 -14.98 12.52 8.00
N LEU A 252 -13.93 13.09 8.60
CA LEU A 252 -12.98 13.97 7.92
C LEU A 252 -12.29 13.29 6.73
N ALA A 253 -11.84 12.04 6.90
CA ALA A 253 -11.23 11.26 5.83
C ALA A 253 -12.25 10.89 4.74
N GLY A 254 -13.44 10.41 5.12
CA GLY A 254 -14.48 9.97 4.19
C GLY A 254 -15.02 11.11 3.33
N VAL A 255 -15.27 12.29 3.92
CA VAL A 255 -15.67 13.49 3.15
C VAL A 255 -14.59 13.88 2.15
N THR A 256 -13.33 13.88 2.58
CA THR A 256 -12.22 14.21 1.68
C THR A 256 -12.11 13.22 0.52
N VAL A 257 -12.20 11.91 0.80
CA VAL A 257 -12.14 10.86 -0.23
C VAL A 257 -13.33 10.96 -1.20
N SER A 258 -14.52 11.32 -0.71
CA SER A 258 -15.73 11.41 -1.54
C SER A 258 -15.69 12.53 -2.59
N VAL A 259 -14.86 13.57 -2.38
CA VAL A 259 -14.76 14.73 -3.27
C VAL A 259 -13.45 14.72 -4.05
N VAL A 260 -12.33 14.47 -3.38
CA VAL A 260 -10.97 14.63 -3.95
C VAL A 260 -10.27 13.28 -4.18
N GLY A 261 -10.88 12.18 -3.72
CA GLY A 261 -10.24 10.86 -3.74
C GLY A 261 -9.23 10.69 -2.60
N PRO A 262 -8.61 9.50 -2.50
CA PRO A 262 -7.70 9.19 -1.42
C PRO A 262 -6.36 9.91 -1.56
N ILE A 263 -6.03 10.73 -0.57
CA ILE A 263 -4.71 11.39 -0.46
C ILE A 263 -3.95 10.86 0.77
N GLY A 264 -2.68 10.50 0.57
CA GLY A 264 -1.79 9.98 1.60
C GLY A 264 -0.89 11.04 2.23
N PHE A 265 -0.15 10.65 3.28
CA PHE A 265 0.94 11.40 3.94
C PHE A 265 0.59 12.73 4.63
N ILE A 266 -0.45 13.47 4.25
CA ILE A 266 -0.81 14.75 4.89
C ILE A 266 -1.05 14.57 6.39
N GLY A 267 -1.85 13.55 6.74
CA GLY A 267 -2.13 13.16 8.13
C GLY A 267 -0.91 12.68 8.93
N LEU A 268 0.22 12.42 8.27
CA LEU A 268 1.49 12.08 8.91
C LEU A 268 2.40 13.31 9.01
N ILE A 269 2.55 14.08 7.94
CA ILE A 269 3.49 15.21 7.85
C ILE A 269 3.04 16.38 8.73
N ALA A 270 1.84 16.91 8.51
CA ALA A 270 1.38 18.15 9.11
C ALA A 270 1.33 18.12 10.65
N PRO A 271 0.66 17.15 11.31
CA PRO A 271 0.67 17.07 12.76
C PRO A 271 2.07 16.80 13.33
N HIS A 272 2.93 16.09 12.58
CA HIS A 272 4.29 15.85 13.03
C HIS A 272 5.17 17.10 12.95
N LEU A 273 5.04 17.92 11.90
CA LEU A 273 5.70 19.23 11.79
C LEU A 273 5.35 20.13 12.98
N VAL A 274 4.07 20.23 13.31
CA VAL A 274 3.58 21.04 14.43
C VAL A 274 4.11 20.52 15.77
N ARG A 275 4.17 19.20 15.96
CA ARG A 275 4.78 18.56 17.14
C ARG A 275 6.28 18.81 17.24
N LEU A 276 7.02 18.80 16.12
CA LEU A 276 8.47 19.06 16.07
C LEU A 276 8.80 20.51 16.43
N ILE A 277 7.96 21.48 16.02
CA ILE A 277 8.09 22.88 16.44
C ILE A 277 7.86 23.04 17.95
N GLY A 278 7.09 22.12 18.55
CA GLY A 278 6.95 21.96 19.99
C GLY A 278 5.53 22.17 20.52
N LEU A 279 4.53 22.27 19.63
CA LEU A 279 3.11 22.33 20.01
C LEU A 279 2.55 20.92 20.16
N GLN A 280 2.43 20.45 21.40
CA GLN A 280 1.91 19.10 21.70
C GLN A 280 0.47 19.08 22.21
N ARG A 281 0.00 20.18 22.83
CA ARG A 281 -1.37 20.29 23.36
C ARG A 281 -2.37 20.26 22.21
N HIS A 282 -3.37 19.39 22.27
CA HIS A 282 -4.36 19.20 21.21
C HIS A 282 -5.13 20.47 20.86
N ARG A 283 -5.33 21.37 21.84
CA ARG A 283 -5.91 22.71 21.61
C ARG A 283 -5.16 23.53 20.56
N LEU A 284 -3.84 23.41 20.50
CA LEU A 284 -3.00 24.12 19.53
C LEU A 284 -2.61 23.21 18.35
N LEU A 285 -2.44 21.91 18.62
CA LEU A 285 -2.07 20.93 17.62
C LEU A 285 -3.18 20.76 16.56
N ILE A 286 -4.46 20.71 16.93
CA ILE A 286 -5.56 20.52 15.97
C ILE A 286 -5.62 21.67 14.95
N PRO A 287 -5.79 22.95 15.37
CA PRO A 287 -5.82 24.06 14.42
C PRO A 287 -4.47 24.26 13.71
N GLY A 288 -3.34 24.03 14.39
CA GLY A 288 -2.02 24.09 13.76
C GLY A 288 -1.84 23.02 12.68
N SER A 289 -2.31 21.80 12.93
CA SER A 289 -2.28 20.69 11.95
C SER A 289 -3.20 20.98 10.78
N ALA A 290 -4.39 21.53 11.03
CA ALA A 290 -5.32 21.94 9.97
C ALA A 290 -4.65 22.94 9.02
N LEU A 291 -4.03 23.98 9.57
CA LEU A 291 -3.33 25.01 8.79
C LEU A 291 -2.16 24.43 7.97
N TRP A 292 -1.26 23.68 8.61
CA TRP A 292 -0.12 23.09 7.91
C TRP A 292 -0.53 21.96 6.95
N GLY A 293 -1.66 21.29 7.19
CA GLY A 293 -2.26 20.35 6.26
C GLY A 293 -2.69 21.02 4.96
N ALA A 294 -3.37 22.17 5.08
CA ALA A 294 -3.75 23.00 3.94
C ALA A 294 -2.52 23.51 3.17
N VAL A 295 -1.49 23.99 3.88
CA VAL A 295 -0.21 24.42 3.27
C VAL A 295 0.46 23.28 2.50
N VAL A 296 0.58 22.09 3.10
CA VAL A 296 1.22 20.93 2.46
C VAL A 296 0.44 20.50 1.21
N LEU A 297 -0.89 20.39 1.28
CA LEU A 297 -1.67 19.96 0.11
C LEU A 297 -1.68 21.02 -1.00
N LEU A 298 -1.82 22.30 -0.68
CA LEU A 298 -1.70 23.37 -1.70
C LEU A 298 -0.31 23.42 -2.33
N SER A 299 0.74 23.20 -1.54
CA SER A 299 2.11 23.13 -2.08
C SER A 299 2.27 21.95 -3.06
N ALA A 300 1.68 20.80 -2.74
CA ALA A 300 1.69 19.64 -3.63
C ALA A 300 0.89 19.88 -4.91
N ASP A 301 -0.27 20.54 -4.83
CA ASP A 301 -1.06 20.92 -6.01
C ASP A 301 -0.33 21.95 -6.88
N LEU A 302 0.37 22.90 -6.27
CA LEU A 302 1.18 23.88 -7.00
C LEU A 302 2.34 23.20 -7.74
N VAL A 303 3.05 22.29 -7.08
CA VAL A 303 4.09 21.49 -7.72
C VAL A 303 3.50 20.65 -8.85
N ALA A 304 2.32 20.03 -8.65
CA ALA A 304 1.63 19.29 -9.70
C ALA A 304 1.33 20.16 -10.94
N LYS A 305 0.88 21.41 -10.72
CA LYS A 305 0.62 22.39 -11.79
C LYS A 305 1.89 22.84 -12.51
N MET A 306 3.01 23.02 -11.81
CA MET A 306 4.29 23.44 -12.43
C MET A 306 4.79 22.45 -13.49
N PHE A 307 4.52 21.15 -13.31
CA PHE A 307 4.93 20.13 -14.26
C PHE A 307 3.85 19.79 -15.30
N ARG A 308 2.69 20.47 -15.28
CA ARG A 308 1.55 20.15 -16.15
C ARG A 308 1.87 20.24 -17.64
N SER A 309 2.63 21.26 -18.05
CA SER A 309 3.00 21.48 -19.45
C SER A 309 3.80 20.31 -20.06
N THR A 310 4.58 19.61 -19.22
CA THR A 310 5.47 18.54 -19.66
C THR A 310 4.86 17.16 -19.40
N LEU A 311 4.05 17.04 -18.34
CA LEU A 311 3.64 15.75 -17.75
C LEU A 311 2.12 15.51 -17.73
N GLY A 312 1.30 16.47 -18.18
CA GLY A 312 -0.16 16.40 -18.06
C GLY A 312 -0.65 16.73 -16.64
N GLU A 313 -1.94 16.57 -16.36
CA GLU A 313 -2.47 16.78 -15.01
C GLU A 313 -1.95 15.70 -14.05
N LEU A 314 -0.99 16.08 -13.21
CA LEU A 314 -0.51 15.24 -12.13
C LEU A 314 -1.54 15.22 -10.97
N PRO A 315 -1.88 14.05 -10.43
CA PRO A 315 -2.69 13.95 -9.23
C PRO A 315 -1.93 14.53 -8.04
N ALA A 316 -2.60 15.38 -7.26
CA ALA A 316 -2.01 15.98 -6.08
C ALA A 316 -1.58 14.91 -5.07
N GLY A 317 -2.31 13.80 -4.97
CA GLY A 317 -1.95 12.70 -4.07
C GLY A 317 -0.61 12.04 -4.42
N SER A 318 -0.30 11.85 -5.71
CA SER A 318 1.03 11.38 -6.16
C SER A 318 2.13 12.32 -5.71
N VAL A 319 1.94 13.64 -5.86
CA VAL A 319 2.93 14.65 -5.45
C VAL A 319 3.08 14.70 -3.94
N THR A 320 2.00 14.57 -3.16
CA THR A 320 2.12 14.46 -1.69
C THR A 320 2.90 13.23 -1.26
N ALA A 321 2.82 12.11 -1.98
CA ALA A 321 3.62 10.92 -1.70
C ALA A 321 5.11 11.13 -2.03
N LEU A 322 5.43 11.85 -3.11
CA LEU A 322 6.81 12.25 -3.44
C LEU A 322 7.43 13.13 -2.35
N LEU A 323 6.64 14.03 -1.74
CA LEU A 323 7.10 14.88 -0.63
C LEU A 323 7.15 14.11 0.71
N GLY A 324 6.17 13.24 0.95
CA GLY A 324 6.00 12.53 2.23
C GLY A 324 6.92 11.33 2.42
N ALA A 325 7.33 10.65 1.36
CA ALA A 325 8.24 9.52 1.44
C ALA A 325 9.64 9.91 1.99
N PRO A 326 10.33 10.95 1.46
CA PRO A 326 11.57 11.45 2.05
C PRO A 326 11.43 11.84 3.52
N TRP A 327 10.30 12.46 3.88
CA TRP A 327 10.00 12.81 5.28
C TRP A 327 9.93 11.56 6.17
N LEU A 328 9.23 10.51 5.72
CA LEU A 328 9.11 9.26 6.46
C LEU A 328 10.46 8.52 6.59
N ILE A 329 11.29 8.55 5.54
CA ILE A 329 12.66 8.00 5.60
C ILE A 329 13.48 8.76 6.64
N TRP A 330 13.45 10.09 6.61
CA TRP A 330 14.15 10.92 7.59
C TRP A 330 13.70 10.64 9.02
N LEU A 331 12.39 10.48 9.24
CA LEU A 331 11.82 10.10 10.53
C LEU A 331 12.24 8.72 10.98
N ALA A 332 12.25 7.73 10.09
CA ALA A 332 12.68 6.37 10.42
C ALA A 332 14.17 6.34 10.85
N ILE A 333 15.00 7.18 10.23
CA ILE A 333 16.44 7.27 10.55
C ILE A 333 16.68 8.06 11.85
N ARG A 334 15.95 9.15 12.11
CA ARG A 334 16.13 9.96 13.34
C ARG A 334 15.37 9.45 14.56
N GLY A 335 14.22 8.82 14.37
CA GLY A 335 13.27 8.37 15.40
C GLY A 335 13.72 7.21 16.30
N SER A 336 15.03 7.03 16.49
CA SER A 336 15.70 5.92 17.18
C SER A 336 15.37 5.76 18.68
N ARG A 337 14.45 6.56 19.23
CA ARG A 337 13.84 6.36 20.56
C ARG A 337 12.44 5.77 20.47
N MET A 338 12.06 5.15 19.36
CA MET A 338 11.07 4.06 19.41
C MET A 338 11.71 2.96 20.23
N LYS A 339 11.57 3.05 21.57
CA LYS A 339 11.94 1.98 22.50
C LYS A 339 11.33 0.73 21.90
N SER A 340 12.23 -0.14 21.49
CA SER A 340 11.93 -1.48 21.06
C SER A 340 11.17 -2.15 22.21
N SER A 341 9.84 -2.03 22.21
CA SER A 341 8.93 -2.98 22.84
C SER A 341 8.99 -4.32 22.07
N ALA A 342 10.20 -4.73 21.66
CA ALA A 342 10.47 -6.00 21.00
C ALA A 342 10.27 -7.19 21.94
N GLU A 343 9.94 -6.96 23.20
CA GLU A 343 9.41 -8.02 24.06
C GLU A 343 8.01 -8.52 23.61
N SER A 344 7.32 -7.88 22.64
CA SER A 344 5.94 -8.32 22.29
C SER A 344 5.50 -8.20 20.82
N SER A 345 6.39 -7.91 19.87
CA SER A 345 6.01 -7.72 18.45
C SER A 345 6.39 -8.88 17.52
N SER A 346 6.74 -10.06 18.05
CA SER A 346 6.46 -11.27 17.29
C SER A 346 4.97 -11.52 17.44
N MET A 347 4.21 -11.50 16.34
CA MET A 347 2.96 -12.27 16.36
C MET A 347 3.42 -13.70 16.60
N SER A 348 3.34 -14.17 17.85
CA SER A 348 3.57 -15.57 18.17
C SER A 348 2.49 -16.33 17.42
N VAL A 349 2.90 -16.91 16.29
CA VAL A 349 2.01 -17.67 15.44
C VAL A 349 1.62 -18.90 16.25
N GLY A 350 0.35 -18.97 16.65
CA GLY A 350 -0.17 -20.13 17.37
C GLY A 350 0.08 -21.38 16.54
N TYR A 351 0.73 -22.38 17.12
CA TYR A 351 0.97 -23.66 16.48
C TYR A 351 -0.37 -24.39 16.30
N VAL A 352 -0.65 -24.92 15.11
CA VAL A 352 -1.75 -25.85 14.95
C VAL A 352 -1.26 -27.19 15.50
N GLY A 353 -1.79 -27.61 16.66
CA GLY A 353 -1.36 -28.83 17.38
C GLY A 353 -1.49 -30.16 16.62
N THR A 354 -1.83 -30.15 15.33
CA THR A 354 -1.87 -31.35 14.48
C THR A 354 -0.46 -31.67 13.98
N LYS A 355 0.15 -32.71 14.54
CA LYS A 355 1.46 -33.24 14.14
C LYS A 355 1.34 -34.08 12.85
N ILE A 356 1.02 -33.47 11.72
CA ILE A 356 1.12 -34.17 10.43
C ILE A 356 2.62 -34.33 10.11
N PRO A 357 3.13 -35.54 9.85
CA PRO A 357 4.54 -35.74 9.59
C PRO A 357 4.94 -35.08 8.26
N TYR A 358 6.13 -34.49 8.25
CA TYR A 358 6.66 -33.73 7.11
C TYR A 358 6.60 -34.48 5.76
N PRO A 359 6.96 -35.77 5.65
CA PRO A 359 6.88 -36.50 4.38
C PRO A 359 5.47 -36.55 3.80
N ILE A 360 4.44 -36.72 4.65
CA ILE A 360 3.05 -36.77 4.19
C ILE A 360 2.63 -35.41 3.63
N LEU A 361 2.99 -34.31 4.29
CA LEU A 361 2.69 -32.96 3.78
C LEU A 361 3.34 -32.71 2.41
N VAL A 362 4.58 -33.14 2.22
CA VAL A 362 5.29 -33.02 0.93
C VAL A 362 4.62 -33.88 -0.13
N ILE A 363 4.29 -35.13 0.17
CA ILE A 363 3.63 -36.05 -0.79
C ILE A 363 2.27 -35.50 -1.21
N VAL A 364 1.42 -35.14 -0.25
CA VAL A 364 0.06 -34.62 -0.52
C VAL A 364 0.11 -33.33 -1.32
N SER A 365 0.97 -32.38 -0.94
CA SER A 365 1.12 -31.12 -1.69
C SER A 365 1.71 -31.35 -3.09
N SER A 366 2.66 -32.27 -3.25
CA SER A 366 3.21 -32.61 -4.57
C SER A 366 2.15 -33.25 -5.47
N ILE A 367 1.33 -34.18 -4.94
CA ILE A 367 0.21 -34.79 -5.66
C ILE A 367 -0.81 -33.71 -6.06
N ALA A 368 -1.16 -32.79 -5.15
CA ALA A 368 -2.06 -31.68 -5.45
C ALA A 368 -1.50 -30.77 -6.55
N LEU A 369 -0.19 -30.49 -6.55
CA LEU A 369 0.46 -29.71 -7.60
C LEU A 369 0.42 -30.43 -8.96
N VAL A 370 0.70 -31.73 -9.00
CA VAL A 370 0.61 -32.55 -10.21
C VAL A 370 -0.83 -32.59 -10.74
N PHE A 371 -1.81 -32.72 -9.85
CA PHE A 371 -3.22 -32.67 -10.21
C PHE A 371 -3.59 -31.32 -10.84
N LEU A 372 -3.23 -30.21 -10.20
CA LEU A 372 -3.47 -28.86 -10.75
C LEU A 372 -2.76 -28.65 -12.08
N PHE A 373 -1.54 -29.18 -12.24
CA PHE A 373 -0.80 -29.12 -13.48
C PHE A 373 -1.56 -29.81 -14.62
N LEU A 374 -1.98 -31.06 -14.41
CA LEU A 374 -2.75 -31.83 -15.40
C LEU A 374 -4.11 -31.18 -15.68
N TYR A 375 -4.84 -30.75 -14.65
CA TYR A 375 -6.10 -30.05 -14.81
C TYR A 375 -5.93 -28.73 -15.57
N GLY A 376 -4.85 -27.99 -15.30
CA GLY A 376 -4.51 -26.78 -16.01
C GLY A 376 -4.28 -27.01 -17.52
N LEU A 377 -3.76 -28.16 -17.93
CA LEU A 377 -3.61 -28.49 -19.35
C LEU A 377 -4.95 -28.75 -20.05
N THR A 378 -5.96 -29.24 -19.32
CA THR A 378 -7.32 -29.46 -19.83
C THR A 378 -8.18 -28.18 -19.85
N ALA A 379 -8.04 -27.35 -18.82
CA ALA A 379 -8.88 -26.19 -18.57
C ALA A 379 -8.45 -24.96 -19.41
N GLY A 380 -9.44 -24.25 -19.97
CA GLY A 380 -9.26 -23.01 -20.72
C GLY A 380 -10.46 -22.72 -21.61
N ALA A 381 -10.36 -21.67 -22.44
CA ALA A 381 -11.43 -21.28 -23.38
C ALA A 381 -11.83 -22.42 -24.32
N LEU A 382 -10.84 -23.16 -24.84
CA LEU A 382 -11.06 -24.42 -25.55
C LEU A 382 -10.94 -25.59 -24.56
N ARG A 383 -12.01 -26.34 -24.31
CA ARG A 383 -11.88 -27.52 -23.43
C ARG A 383 -11.19 -28.65 -24.21
N ILE A 384 -10.05 -29.10 -23.70
CA ILE A 384 -9.32 -30.26 -24.27
C ILE A 384 -9.50 -31.43 -23.30
N PRO A 385 -10.13 -32.54 -23.71
CA PRO A 385 -10.35 -33.68 -22.85
C PRO A 385 -9.03 -34.30 -22.39
N PHE A 386 -9.04 -34.88 -21.18
CA PHE A 386 -7.83 -35.44 -20.57
C PHE A 386 -7.18 -36.55 -21.42
N ALA A 387 -7.97 -37.36 -22.12
CA ALA A 387 -7.48 -38.38 -23.04
C ALA A 387 -6.61 -37.78 -24.16
N GLU A 388 -7.01 -36.62 -24.68
CA GLU A 388 -6.28 -35.92 -25.73
C GLU A 388 -5.01 -35.25 -25.18
N VAL A 389 -5.03 -34.77 -23.94
CA VAL A 389 -3.81 -34.31 -23.26
C VAL A 389 -2.78 -35.44 -23.18
N ILE A 390 -3.19 -36.66 -22.83
CA ILE A 390 -2.30 -37.83 -22.82
C ILE A 390 -1.82 -38.16 -24.24
N ALA A 391 -2.71 -38.15 -25.23
CA ALA A 391 -2.36 -38.39 -26.63
C ALA A 391 -1.29 -37.39 -27.12
N VAL A 392 -1.44 -36.10 -26.80
CA VAL A 392 -0.46 -35.06 -27.15
C VAL A 392 0.89 -35.30 -26.46
N ILE A 393 0.90 -35.64 -25.17
CA ILE A 393 2.14 -35.91 -24.43
C ILE A 393 2.86 -37.17 -24.96
N THR A 394 2.09 -38.17 -25.39
CA THR A 394 2.62 -39.42 -25.99
C THR A 394 2.94 -39.31 -27.49
N GLY A 395 2.70 -38.14 -28.10
CA GLY A 395 3.02 -37.86 -29.50
C GLY A 395 1.96 -38.26 -30.52
N GLN A 396 0.79 -38.73 -30.08
CA GLN A 396 -0.34 -39.17 -30.91
C GLN A 396 -1.51 -38.18 -30.98
N GLY A 397 -1.39 -36.99 -30.38
CA GLY A 397 -2.46 -36.00 -30.34
C GLY A 397 -2.62 -35.20 -31.63
N GLU A 398 -3.83 -34.67 -31.86
CA GLU A 398 -4.14 -33.81 -33.00
C GLU A 398 -3.26 -32.55 -33.04
N GLU A 399 -2.99 -32.04 -34.24
CA GLU A 399 -2.07 -30.91 -34.45
C GLU A 399 -2.51 -29.63 -33.71
N MET A 400 -3.82 -29.35 -33.71
CA MET A 400 -4.38 -28.19 -33.00
C MET A 400 -4.19 -28.31 -31.48
N ALA A 401 -4.57 -29.45 -30.90
CA ALA A 401 -4.42 -29.71 -29.47
C ALA A 401 -2.94 -29.73 -29.06
N ARG A 402 -2.06 -30.31 -29.90
CA ARG A 402 -0.62 -30.30 -29.70
C ARG A 402 -0.07 -28.88 -29.62
N ASN A 403 -0.42 -28.01 -30.56
CA ASN A 403 0.02 -26.63 -30.58
C ASN A 403 -0.51 -25.84 -29.37
N VAL A 404 -1.79 -25.99 -29.02
CA VAL A 404 -2.37 -25.32 -27.84
C VAL A 404 -1.71 -25.79 -26.54
N ILE A 405 -1.50 -27.10 -26.38
CA ILE A 405 -0.91 -27.66 -25.16
C ILE A 405 0.57 -27.28 -25.05
N LEU A 406 1.38 -27.56 -26.06
CA LEU A 406 2.84 -27.41 -25.97
C LEU A 406 3.32 -25.96 -26.11
N SER A 407 2.62 -25.12 -26.89
CA SER A 407 3.07 -23.75 -27.16
C SER A 407 2.40 -22.71 -26.27
N LEU A 408 1.19 -22.99 -25.75
CA LEU A 408 0.43 -22.00 -24.96
C LEU A 408 0.22 -22.43 -23.49
N ARG A 409 -0.24 -23.67 -23.23
CA ARG A 409 -0.65 -24.08 -21.86
C ARG A 409 0.50 -24.55 -21.00
N LEU A 410 1.31 -25.47 -21.53
CA LEU A 410 2.43 -26.08 -20.82
C LEU A 410 3.43 -25.03 -20.31
N PRO A 411 3.98 -24.12 -21.15
CA PRO A 411 4.88 -23.08 -20.65
C PRO A 411 4.21 -22.16 -19.62
N ARG A 412 2.95 -21.76 -19.83
CA ARG A 412 2.21 -20.89 -18.92
C ARG A 412 2.04 -21.51 -17.52
N ILE A 413 1.67 -22.78 -17.43
CA ILE A 413 1.49 -23.47 -16.15
C ILE A 413 2.83 -23.69 -15.46
N LEU A 414 3.88 -24.05 -16.20
CA LEU A 414 5.23 -24.17 -15.65
C LEU A 414 5.75 -22.83 -15.11
N VAL A 415 5.54 -21.73 -15.84
CA VAL A 415 5.84 -20.37 -15.38
C VAL A 415 5.07 -20.05 -14.10
N ALA A 416 3.77 -20.36 -14.04
CA ALA A 416 2.97 -20.16 -12.84
C ALA A 416 3.51 -20.95 -11.65
N ALA A 417 3.87 -22.23 -11.83
CA ALA A 417 4.43 -23.07 -10.78
C ALA A 417 5.79 -22.55 -10.29
N LEU A 418 6.72 -22.29 -11.21
CA LEU A 418 8.07 -21.83 -10.89
C LEU A 418 8.09 -20.43 -10.27
N ALA A 419 7.27 -19.50 -10.78
CA ALA A 419 7.15 -18.16 -10.21
C ALA A 419 6.50 -18.21 -8.82
N GLY A 420 5.45 -19.01 -8.65
CA GLY A 420 4.80 -19.20 -7.35
C GLY A 420 5.76 -19.77 -6.31
N ALA A 421 6.54 -20.79 -6.68
CA ALA A 421 7.59 -21.35 -5.84
C ALA A 421 8.66 -20.30 -5.49
N SER A 422 9.15 -19.56 -6.49
CA SER A 422 10.15 -18.51 -6.33
C SER A 422 9.67 -17.40 -5.38
N LEU A 423 8.45 -16.89 -5.56
CA LEU A 423 7.88 -15.85 -4.70
C LEU A 423 7.69 -16.34 -3.26
N ALA A 424 7.27 -17.58 -3.05
CA ALA A 424 7.16 -18.16 -1.72
C ALA A 424 8.53 -18.32 -1.02
N VAL A 425 9.56 -18.74 -1.76
CA VAL A 425 10.94 -18.84 -1.23
C VAL A 425 11.50 -17.46 -0.91
N ALA A 426 11.29 -16.47 -1.79
CA ALA A 426 11.67 -15.09 -1.55
C ALA A 426 10.99 -14.52 -0.29
N GLY A 427 9.70 -14.82 -0.11
CA GLY A 427 8.95 -14.56 1.11
C GLY A 427 9.57 -15.16 2.35
N SER A 428 9.87 -16.47 2.32
CA SER A 428 10.53 -17.19 3.42
C SER A 428 11.87 -16.53 3.80
N MET A 429 12.71 -16.20 2.80
CA MET A 429 13.98 -15.51 2.99
C MET A 429 13.79 -14.13 3.63
N MET A 430 12.80 -13.37 3.18
CA MET A 430 12.55 -12.02 3.68
C MET A 430 12.03 -12.04 5.12
N GLN A 431 11.16 -12.99 5.44
CA GLN A 431 10.63 -13.21 6.79
C GLN A 431 11.72 -13.64 7.75
N GLY A 432 12.67 -14.46 7.30
CA GLY A 432 13.86 -14.80 8.06
C GLY A 432 14.79 -13.60 8.29
N ALA A 433 15.08 -12.83 7.24
CA ALA A 433 15.97 -11.67 7.31
C ALA A 433 15.45 -10.56 8.24
N VAL A 434 14.14 -10.31 8.19
CA VAL A 434 13.45 -9.24 8.95
C VAL A 434 12.92 -9.77 10.29
N ARG A 435 12.87 -11.09 10.50
CA ARG A 435 12.25 -11.74 11.68
C ARG A 435 10.81 -11.29 11.91
N ASN A 436 10.08 -11.11 10.82
CA ASN A 436 8.69 -10.74 10.85
C ASN A 436 7.92 -11.70 9.94
N PRO A 437 6.95 -12.47 10.46
CA PRO A 437 6.18 -13.40 9.64
C PRO A 437 5.32 -12.72 8.57
N LEU A 438 5.11 -11.41 8.67
CA LEU A 438 4.40 -10.58 7.68
C LEU A 438 5.35 -9.89 6.70
N ALA A 439 6.67 -10.08 6.81
CA ALA A 439 7.56 -9.55 5.80
C ALA A 439 7.31 -10.25 4.45
N ASP A 440 7.35 -9.47 3.39
CA ASP A 440 7.20 -9.90 2.01
C ASP A 440 8.18 -9.06 1.17
N PRO A 441 8.73 -9.58 0.06
CA PRO A 441 9.59 -8.80 -0.83
C PRO A 441 8.98 -7.45 -1.27
N SER A 442 7.65 -7.37 -1.39
CA SER A 442 6.93 -6.13 -1.64
C SER A 442 7.14 -5.06 -0.57
N VAL A 443 7.34 -5.44 0.70
CA VAL A 443 7.60 -4.51 1.81
C VAL A 443 8.94 -3.79 1.63
N VAL A 444 9.92 -4.44 1.01
CA VAL A 444 11.23 -3.84 0.70
C VAL A 444 11.22 -3.11 -0.65
N GLY A 445 10.04 -2.93 -1.24
CA GLY A 445 9.84 -2.18 -2.48
C GLY A 445 10.29 -2.93 -3.74
N VAL A 446 10.58 -4.24 -3.67
CA VAL A 446 10.99 -5.06 -4.84
C VAL A 446 9.89 -5.02 -5.90
N THR A 447 8.65 -5.33 -5.50
CA THR A 447 7.47 -5.38 -6.36
C THR A 447 7.18 -4.02 -6.99
N SER A 448 7.12 -2.95 -6.19
CA SER A 448 6.89 -1.59 -6.70
C SER A 448 8.03 -1.14 -7.63
N GLY A 449 9.28 -1.43 -7.27
CA GLY A 449 10.45 -1.12 -8.09
C GLY A 449 10.42 -1.82 -9.44
N ALA A 450 10.01 -3.09 -9.46
CA ALA A 450 9.81 -3.84 -10.70
C ALA A 450 8.71 -3.22 -11.56
N GLY A 451 7.58 -2.82 -10.96
CA GLY A 451 6.51 -2.06 -11.60
C GLY A 451 7.01 -0.81 -12.29
N MET A 452 7.74 0.05 -11.56
CA MET A 452 8.31 1.26 -12.14
C MET A 452 9.27 0.93 -13.28
N GLY A 453 10.19 -0.03 -13.10
CA GLY A 453 11.16 -0.40 -14.12
C GLY A 453 10.51 -0.92 -15.41
N ALA A 454 9.51 -1.79 -15.29
CA ALA A 454 8.73 -2.29 -16.43
C ALA A 454 7.96 -1.17 -17.14
N LEU A 455 7.31 -0.29 -16.37
CA LEU A 455 6.55 0.83 -16.92
C LEU A 455 7.45 1.87 -17.57
N LEU A 456 8.64 2.13 -17.05
CA LEU A 456 9.62 3.01 -17.69
C LEU A 456 9.95 2.51 -19.10
N VAL A 457 10.17 1.20 -19.26
CA VAL A 457 10.41 0.60 -20.58
C VAL A 457 9.19 0.76 -21.48
N LEU A 458 8.00 0.39 -20.99
CA LEU A 458 6.75 0.47 -21.76
C LEU A 458 6.39 1.91 -22.20
N THR A 459 6.72 2.91 -21.39
CA THR A 459 6.26 4.29 -21.60
C THR A 459 7.29 5.17 -22.28
N ILE A 460 8.58 4.99 -22.00
CA ILE A 460 9.66 5.82 -22.56
C ILE A 460 10.18 5.23 -23.86
N TRP A 461 10.26 3.90 -23.97
CA TRP A 461 10.72 3.20 -25.16
C TRP A 461 9.64 2.22 -25.68
N PRO A 462 8.48 2.72 -26.14
CA PRO A 462 7.38 1.86 -26.60
C PRO A 462 7.75 0.97 -27.79
N SER A 463 8.71 1.40 -28.61
CA SER A 463 9.24 0.63 -29.75
C SER A 463 10.28 -0.43 -29.35
N ALA A 464 10.68 -0.50 -28.07
CA ALA A 464 11.65 -1.49 -27.63
C ALA A 464 11.08 -2.91 -27.69
N PRO A 465 11.90 -3.91 -28.03
CA PRO A 465 11.50 -5.31 -27.94
C PRO A 465 10.98 -5.65 -26.54
N GLY A 466 9.90 -6.44 -26.45
CA GLY A 466 9.29 -6.84 -25.17
C GLY A 466 10.24 -7.56 -24.19
N THR A 467 11.40 -8.02 -24.64
CA THR A 467 12.48 -8.57 -23.81
C THR A 467 13.11 -7.56 -22.86
N TRP A 468 13.00 -6.26 -23.14
CA TRP A 468 13.51 -5.22 -22.25
C TRP A 468 12.63 -4.98 -21.03
N ILE A 469 11.34 -5.35 -21.08
CA ILE A 469 10.42 -5.14 -19.97
C ILE A 469 10.87 -5.95 -18.73
N PRO A 470 11.17 -7.26 -18.81
CA PRO A 470 11.75 -8.00 -17.69
C PRO A 470 13.08 -7.41 -17.18
N VAL A 471 13.94 -6.91 -18.07
CA VAL A 471 15.23 -6.30 -17.68
C VAL A 471 15.00 -5.02 -16.88
N GLY A 472 14.12 -4.15 -17.36
CA GLY A 472 13.71 -2.94 -16.64
C GLY A 472 13.11 -3.29 -15.28
N ALA A 473 12.26 -4.30 -15.21
CA ALA A 473 11.68 -4.79 -13.95
C ALA A 473 12.76 -5.26 -12.95
N ILE A 474 13.75 -6.05 -13.39
CA ILE A 474 14.84 -6.52 -12.52
C ILE A 474 15.66 -5.33 -12.00
N ILE A 475 16.04 -4.40 -12.88
CA ILE A 475 16.83 -3.22 -12.50
C ILE A 475 16.06 -2.36 -11.50
N GLY A 476 14.78 -2.07 -11.78
CA GLY A 476 13.93 -1.27 -10.89
C GLY A 476 13.73 -1.93 -9.52
N ALA A 477 13.56 -3.25 -9.48
CA ALA A 477 13.47 -4.03 -8.25
C ALA A 477 14.75 -3.94 -7.41
N LEU A 478 15.91 -4.11 -8.04
CA LEU A 478 17.22 -4.03 -7.40
C LEU A 478 17.54 -2.63 -6.90
N LEU A 479 17.23 -1.58 -7.67
CA LEU A 479 17.43 -0.19 -7.26
C LEU A 479 16.55 0.19 -6.07
N SER A 480 15.28 -0.22 -6.09
CA SER A 480 14.34 0.02 -4.99
C SER A 480 14.79 -0.68 -3.71
N ALA A 481 15.06 -1.98 -3.77
CA ALA A 481 15.54 -2.74 -2.61
C ALA A 481 16.90 -2.23 -2.12
N GLY A 482 17.83 -1.96 -3.04
CA GLY A 482 19.15 -1.39 -2.73
C GLY A 482 19.05 -0.07 -1.98
N SER A 483 18.11 0.80 -2.37
CA SER A 483 17.84 2.07 -1.68
C SER A 483 17.34 1.84 -0.24
N VAL A 484 16.43 0.88 -0.04
CA VAL A 484 15.94 0.53 1.31
C VAL A 484 17.07 0.04 2.20
N TYR A 485 17.90 -0.88 1.72
CA TYR A 485 19.04 -1.40 2.49
C TYR A 485 20.10 -0.32 2.74
N ALA A 486 20.36 0.56 1.78
CA ALA A 486 21.32 1.66 1.93
C ALA A 486 20.89 2.63 3.05
N PHE A 487 19.62 3.05 3.08
CA PHE A 487 19.11 3.93 4.13
C PHE A 487 19.01 3.24 5.50
N ALA A 488 18.72 1.93 5.52
CA ALA A 488 18.65 1.14 6.76
C ALA A 488 20.02 0.74 7.32
N TRP A 489 21.10 0.85 6.54
CA TRP A 489 22.43 0.34 6.87
C TRP A 489 22.98 0.88 8.20
N LYS A 490 22.91 2.21 8.39
CA LYS A 490 23.40 2.89 9.60
C LYS A 490 22.63 2.52 10.88
N LYS A 491 21.48 1.84 10.76
CA LYS A 491 20.67 1.35 11.89
C LYS A 491 20.81 -0.15 12.11
N GLY A 492 21.86 -0.77 11.57
CA GLY A 492 22.15 -2.19 11.75
C GLY A 492 21.09 -3.10 11.15
N LEU A 493 20.36 -2.63 10.11
CA LEU A 493 19.25 -3.34 9.48
C LEU A 493 18.19 -3.78 10.51
N ASN A 494 17.79 -2.85 11.39
CA ASN A 494 16.67 -3.06 12.30
C ASN A 494 15.39 -3.35 11.49
N PRO A 495 14.68 -4.46 11.77
CA PRO A 495 13.46 -4.84 11.07
C PRO A 495 12.40 -3.76 10.94
N VAL A 496 12.13 -3.01 12.02
CA VAL A 496 11.09 -1.98 12.04
C VAL A 496 11.49 -0.81 11.12
N VAL A 497 12.75 -0.37 11.22
CA VAL A 497 13.29 0.71 10.37
C VAL A 497 13.29 0.29 8.90
N LEU A 498 13.67 -0.96 8.61
CA LEU A 498 13.69 -1.50 7.25
C LEU A 498 12.28 -1.52 6.63
N ILE A 499 11.26 -1.96 7.38
CA ILE A 499 9.86 -1.93 6.93
C ILE A 499 9.39 -0.50 6.68
N LEU A 500 9.69 0.44 7.58
CA LEU A 500 9.27 1.84 7.42
C LEU A 500 9.91 2.50 6.20
N ILE A 501 11.22 2.33 6.01
CA ILE A 501 11.92 2.82 4.82
C ILE A 501 11.37 2.15 3.56
N GLY A 502 11.09 0.84 3.61
CA GLY A 502 10.49 0.10 2.51
C GLY A 502 9.11 0.62 2.10
N ILE A 503 8.23 0.92 3.06
CA ILE A 503 6.93 1.57 2.81
C ILE A 503 7.13 2.95 2.18
N ALA A 504 8.09 3.75 2.66
CA ALA A 504 8.37 5.07 2.09
C ALA A 504 8.87 5.00 0.65
N VAL A 505 9.86 4.14 0.38
CA VAL A 505 10.40 3.94 -0.97
C VAL A 505 9.30 3.42 -1.90
N SER A 506 8.48 2.47 -1.44
CA SER A 506 7.34 1.97 -2.22
C SER A 506 6.34 3.06 -2.58
N ALA A 507 6.05 3.99 -1.67
CA ALA A 507 5.17 5.12 -1.94
C ALA A 507 5.76 6.10 -2.96
N LEU A 508 7.07 6.40 -2.86
CA LEU A 508 7.78 7.22 -3.85
C LEU A 508 7.72 6.57 -5.23
N VAL A 509 8.03 5.28 -5.29
CA VAL A 509 7.98 4.48 -6.52
C VAL A 509 6.55 4.43 -7.10
N SER A 510 5.53 4.30 -6.25
CA SER A 510 4.12 4.30 -6.67
C SER A 510 3.68 5.63 -7.27
N ALA A 511 4.18 6.76 -6.74
CA ALA A 511 3.92 8.07 -7.32
C ALA A 511 4.53 8.20 -8.73
N VAL A 512 5.74 7.65 -8.94
CA VAL A 512 6.35 7.58 -10.27
C VAL A 512 5.54 6.68 -11.21
N ILE A 513 5.07 5.52 -10.73
CA ILE A 513 4.20 4.63 -11.50
C ILE A 513 2.93 5.36 -11.97
N GLN A 514 2.25 6.08 -11.06
CA GLN A 514 1.04 6.84 -11.40
C GLN A 514 1.33 7.87 -12.50
N PHE A 515 2.44 8.58 -12.40
CA PHE A 515 2.89 9.50 -13.43
C PHE A 515 3.11 8.80 -14.79
N LEU A 516 3.82 7.67 -14.82
CA LEU A 516 4.09 6.93 -16.06
C LEU A 516 2.79 6.43 -16.72
N VAL A 517 1.83 5.94 -15.93
CA VAL A 517 0.53 5.50 -16.44
C VAL A 517 -0.23 6.66 -17.10
N ILE A 518 -0.26 7.83 -16.46
CA ILE A 518 -0.93 9.03 -17.01
C ILE A 518 -0.29 9.48 -18.32
N LYS A 519 1.05 9.47 -18.39
CA LYS A 519 1.78 9.81 -19.63
C LYS A 519 1.48 8.84 -20.77
N SER A 520 1.14 7.59 -20.46
CA SER A 520 1.05 6.51 -21.45
C SER A 520 -0.16 6.58 -22.39
N GLN A 521 -1.17 7.44 -22.14
CA GLN A 521 -2.46 7.67 -22.84
C GLN A 521 -3.13 6.48 -23.57
N LEU A 522 -2.44 5.77 -24.46
CA LEU A 522 -2.85 4.54 -25.16
C LEU A 522 -2.35 3.23 -24.47
N GLY A 523 -1.63 3.30 -23.35
CA GLY A 523 -0.95 2.16 -22.70
C GLY A 523 -1.43 1.79 -21.29
N ALA A 524 -2.51 2.40 -20.78
CA ALA A 524 -2.96 2.21 -19.39
C ALA A 524 -3.41 0.78 -19.09
N ALA A 525 -4.20 0.14 -19.97
CA ALA A 525 -4.68 -1.23 -19.74
C ALA A 525 -3.54 -2.28 -19.70
N PRO A 526 -2.57 -2.31 -20.65
CA PRO A 526 -1.39 -3.16 -20.55
C PRO A 526 -0.55 -2.89 -19.29
N ALA A 527 -0.39 -1.62 -18.91
CA ALA A 527 0.29 -1.20 -17.69
C ALA A 527 -0.39 -1.73 -16.42
N LEU A 528 -1.71 -1.54 -16.30
CA LEU A 528 -2.51 -2.03 -15.17
C LEU A 528 -2.51 -3.55 -15.10
N THR A 529 -2.57 -4.24 -16.25
CA THR A 529 -2.49 -5.70 -16.31
C THR A 529 -1.13 -6.21 -15.85
N TRP A 530 -0.04 -5.52 -16.21
CA TRP A 530 1.30 -5.87 -15.73
C TRP A 530 1.44 -5.61 -14.22
N LEU A 531 0.92 -4.48 -13.73
CA LEU A 531 0.88 -4.12 -12.31
C LEU A 531 -0.05 -5.02 -11.47
N ALA A 532 -1.01 -5.69 -12.10
CA ALA A 532 -1.85 -6.68 -11.44
C ALA A 532 -1.14 -8.03 -11.28
N GLY A 533 -0.12 -8.30 -12.10
CA GLY A 533 0.53 -9.60 -12.20
C GLY A 533 -0.32 -10.61 -12.96
N SER A 534 0.20 -11.11 -14.09
CA SER A 534 -0.49 -12.07 -14.93
C SER A 534 0.46 -13.09 -15.57
N THR A 535 0.01 -14.34 -15.51
CA THR A 535 0.53 -15.51 -16.23
C THR A 535 0.01 -15.59 -17.67
N TYR A 536 -0.82 -14.63 -18.08
CA TYR A 536 -1.27 -14.50 -19.47
C TYR A 536 -0.09 -14.32 -20.43
N SER A 537 -0.16 -15.00 -21.57
CA SER A 537 0.82 -14.91 -22.66
C SER A 537 2.28 -15.22 -22.25
N ARG A 538 2.50 -16.08 -21.23
CA ARG A 538 3.85 -16.52 -20.83
C ARG A 538 4.28 -17.77 -21.59
N GLY A 539 5.50 -17.74 -22.13
CA GLY A 539 6.04 -18.76 -23.01
C GLY A 539 7.25 -19.50 -22.42
N TRP A 540 7.93 -20.25 -23.29
CA TRP A 540 9.12 -21.02 -22.93
C TRP A 540 10.30 -20.15 -22.48
N LYS A 541 10.38 -18.91 -22.97
CA LYS A 541 11.46 -17.96 -22.58
C LYS A 541 11.41 -17.66 -21.09
N GLU A 542 10.24 -17.26 -20.58
CA GLU A 542 10.04 -16.99 -19.15
C GLU A 542 10.19 -18.27 -18.32
N CYS A 543 9.74 -19.41 -18.85
CA CYS A 543 9.90 -20.71 -18.20
C CYS A 543 11.38 -21.06 -17.97
N ILE A 544 12.21 -20.93 -19.00
CA ILE A 544 13.65 -21.23 -18.92
C ILE A 544 14.34 -20.25 -17.96
N GLN A 545 14.01 -18.95 -18.02
CA GLN A 545 14.57 -17.94 -17.12
C GLN A 545 14.25 -18.25 -15.65
N LEU A 546 13.01 -18.61 -15.35
CA LEU A 546 12.59 -19.03 -14.01
C LEU A 546 13.24 -20.35 -13.59
N LEU A 547 13.38 -21.31 -14.50
CA LEU A 547 13.99 -22.60 -14.21
C LEU A 547 15.46 -22.42 -13.80
N ILE A 548 16.25 -21.66 -14.56
CA ILE A 548 17.64 -21.33 -14.24
C ILE A 548 17.73 -20.67 -12.86
N THR A 549 16.86 -19.70 -12.61
CA THR A 549 16.79 -18.99 -11.32
C THR A 549 16.47 -19.95 -10.18
N THR A 550 15.50 -20.84 -10.39
CA THR A 550 15.04 -21.80 -9.38
C THR A 550 16.14 -22.79 -9.04
N VAL A 551 16.81 -23.35 -10.06
CA VAL A 551 17.90 -24.32 -9.90
C VAL A 551 19.11 -23.74 -9.17
N ILE A 552 19.41 -22.44 -9.36
CA ILE A 552 20.58 -21.80 -8.73
C ILE A 552 20.25 -21.25 -7.33
N LEU A 553 19.15 -20.51 -7.19
CA LEU A 553 18.87 -19.74 -5.99
C LEU A 553 18.13 -20.51 -4.90
N LEU A 554 17.28 -21.51 -5.22
CA LEU A 554 16.60 -22.30 -4.18
C LEU A 554 17.59 -23.14 -3.35
N PRO A 555 18.56 -23.86 -3.95
CA PRO A 555 19.56 -24.58 -3.17
C PRO A 555 20.37 -23.64 -2.28
N SER A 556 20.75 -22.47 -2.80
CA SER A 556 21.45 -21.43 -2.04
C SER A 556 20.63 -20.94 -0.83
N ALA A 557 19.32 -20.72 -1.01
CA ALA A 557 18.39 -20.36 0.04
C ALA A 557 18.24 -21.49 1.09
N TRP A 558 18.17 -22.74 0.64
CA TRP A 558 18.06 -23.92 1.50
C TRP A 558 19.32 -24.15 2.35
N MET A 559 20.51 -23.94 1.78
CA MET A 559 21.80 -24.03 2.50
C MET A 559 21.92 -23.00 3.62
N LEU A 560 21.33 -21.82 3.45
CA LEU A 560 21.30 -20.79 4.51
C LEU A 560 20.29 -21.09 5.63
N GLY A 561 19.38 -22.05 5.45
CA GLY A 561 18.27 -22.27 6.36
C GLY A 561 18.69 -22.43 7.83
N ARG A 562 19.79 -23.14 8.12
CA ARG A 562 20.31 -23.25 9.50
C ARG A 562 20.73 -21.92 10.10
N ARG A 563 21.34 -21.03 9.31
CA ARG A 563 21.74 -19.69 9.77
C ARG A 563 20.52 -18.79 9.95
N VAL A 564 19.49 -18.97 9.12
CA VAL A 564 18.23 -18.23 9.23
C VAL A 564 17.42 -18.70 10.44
N ASP A 565 17.39 -20.01 10.73
CA ASP A 565 16.78 -20.57 11.95
C ASP A 565 17.36 -19.93 13.21
N LEU A 566 18.68 -19.73 13.23
CA LEU A 566 19.36 -19.10 14.36
C LEU A 566 18.93 -17.64 14.58
N LEU A 567 18.44 -16.91 13.57
CA LEU A 567 17.93 -15.55 13.72
C LEU A 567 16.63 -15.49 14.53
N ALA A 568 15.87 -16.59 14.58
CA ALA A 568 14.59 -16.65 15.28
C ALA A 568 14.73 -16.56 16.80
N PHE A 569 15.88 -16.92 17.37
CA PHE A 569 16.15 -16.90 18.82
C PHE A 569 16.42 -15.50 19.40
N GLY A 570 16.39 -14.45 18.57
CA GLY A 570 16.64 -13.08 19.00
C GLY A 570 18.12 -12.68 18.94
N ASP A 571 18.39 -11.38 18.87
CA ASP A 571 19.73 -10.87 18.52
C ASP A 571 20.82 -11.28 19.51
N HIS A 572 20.51 -11.26 20.81
CA HIS A 572 21.48 -11.61 21.85
C HIS A 572 21.86 -13.09 21.81
N VAL A 573 20.89 -13.99 21.62
CA VAL A 573 21.14 -15.44 21.55
C VAL A 573 21.87 -15.79 20.25
N SER A 574 21.44 -15.24 19.11
CA SER A 574 22.10 -15.48 17.82
C SER A 574 23.56 -14.99 17.82
N LEU A 575 23.85 -13.84 18.43
CA LEU A 575 25.22 -13.33 18.58
C LEU A 575 26.07 -14.25 19.47
N GLY A 576 25.51 -14.73 20.59
CA GLY A 576 26.18 -15.69 21.47
C GLY A 576 26.52 -17.01 20.81
N LEU A 577 25.73 -17.43 19.81
CA LEU A 577 25.98 -18.62 18.98
C LEU A 577 26.96 -18.38 17.81
N GLY A 578 27.64 -17.22 17.78
CA GLY A 578 28.68 -16.89 16.79
C GLY A 578 28.16 -16.39 15.44
N LEU A 579 26.86 -16.08 15.33
CA LEU A 579 26.27 -15.67 14.06
C LEU A 579 26.54 -14.18 13.77
N LYS A 580 27.11 -13.90 12.59
CA LYS A 580 27.28 -12.53 12.08
C LYS A 580 25.92 -11.99 11.61
N LEU A 581 25.17 -11.37 12.52
CA LEU A 581 23.78 -10.91 12.31
C LEU A 581 23.60 -10.12 11.00
N GLN A 582 24.33 -9.01 10.85
CA GLN A 582 24.18 -8.12 9.70
C GLN A 582 24.47 -8.84 8.37
N LYS A 583 25.55 -9.64 8.31
CA LYS A 583 25.91 -10.42 7.12
C LYS A 583 24.84 -11.45 6.78
N THR A 584 24.33 -12.17 7.76
CA THR A 584 23.33 -13.22 7.54
C THR A 584 22.00 -12.63 7.06
N ARG A 585 21.55 -11.53 7.68
CA ARG A 585 20.36 -10.80 7.22
C ARG A 585 20.53 -10.27 5.81
N LEU A 586 21.69 -9.70 5.50
CA LEU A 586 21.98 -9.16 4.16
C LEU A 586 22.00 -10.26 3.09
N ILE A 587 22.65 -11.40 3.33
CA ILE A 587 22.71 -12.49 2.35
C ILE A 587 21.31 -13.08 2.14
N SER A 588 20.56 -13.33 3.22
CA SER A 588 19.17 -13.82 3.14
C SER A 588 18.29 -12.85 2.34
N ALA A 589 18.44 -11.55 2.61
CA ALA A 589 17.77 -10.50 1.87
C ALA A 589 18.14 -10.48 0.39
N ILE A 590 19.42 -10.51 0.04
CA ILE A 590 19.90 -10.48 -1.35
C ILE A 590 19.30 -11.64 -2.14
N ILE A 591 19.32 -12.85 -1.60
CA ILE A 591 18.73 -14.02 -2.27
C ILE A 591 17.22 -13.82 -2.43
N GLY A 592 16.52 -13.38 -1.37
CA GLY A 592 15.09 -13.09 -1.45
C GLY A 592 14.75 -12.03 -2.51
N VAL A 593 15.51 -10.94 -2.57
CA VAL A 593 15.35 -9.87 -3.56
C VAL A 593 15.60 -10.38 -4.97
N LEU A 594 16.67 -11.13 -5.21
CA LEU A 594 17.01 -11.65 -6.54
C LEU A 594 15.96 -12.64 -7.06
N VAL A 595 15.54 -13.60 -6.21
CA VAL A 595 14.49 -14.56 -6.56
C VAL A 595 13.17 -13.84 -6.86
N ALA A 596 12.78 -12.88 -6.01
CA ALA A 596 11.56 -12.10 -6.23
C ALA A 596 11.64 -11.22 -7.48
N ALA A 597 12.75 -10.52 -7.71
CA ALA A 597 12.93 -9.64 -8.86
C ALA A 597 12.78 -10.40 -10.17
N ILE A 598 13.38 -11.59 -10.29
CA ILE A 598 13.28 -12.41 -11.50
C ILE A 598 11.88 -12.99 -11.66
N ALA A 599 11.25 -13.47 -10.58
CA ALA A 599 9.87 -13.98 -10.64
C ALA A 599 8.86 -12.90 -11.04
N VAL A 600 8.97 -11.71 -10.45
CA VAL A 600 8.13 -10.54 -10.78
C VAL A 600 8.40 -10.05 -12.20
N ALA A 601 9.65 -10.09 -12.68
CA ALA A 601 9.95 -9.75 -14.07
C ALA A 601 9.28 -10.68 -15.09
N CYS A 602 9.06 -11.94 -14.72
CA CYS A 602 8.41 -12.94 -15.59
C CYS A 602 6.88 -12.88 -15.53
N VAL A 603 6.28 -12.63 -14.36
CA VAL A 603 4.81 -12.75 -14.16
C VAL A 603 4.14 -11.41 -13.81
N GLY A 604 4.91 -10.33 -13.64
CA GLY A 604 4.40 -9.06 -13.12
C GLY A 604 4.27 -9.07 -11.59
N THR A 605 3.63 -8.04 -11.04
CA THR A 605 3.61 -7.77 -9.59
C THR A 605 2.57 -8.61 -8.84
N VAL A 606 2.83 -9.91 -8.75
CA VAL A 606 2.04 -10.85 -7.95
C VAL A 606 2.33 -10.64 -6.46
N SER A 607 1.30 -10.28 -5.70
CA SER A 607 1.38 -10.03 -4.26
C SER A 607 0.90 -11.23 -3.43
N PHE A 608 1.16 -11.21 -2.12
CA PHE A 608 0.70 -12.17 -1.11
C PHE A 608 1.31 -13.59 -1.13
N ILE A 609 1.79 -14.13 -2.25
CA ILE A 609 2.36 -15.50 -2.27
C ILE A 609 3.51 -15.63 -1.27
N GLY A 610 4.42 -14.65 -1.26
CA GLY A 610 5.57 -14.59 -0.35
C GLY A 610 5.17 -14.49 1.12
N LEU A 611 3.98 -13.98 1.41
CA LEU A 611 3.44 -13.91 2.76
C LEU A 611 2.69 -15.19 3.13
N LEU A 612 1.74 -15.63 2.30
CA LEU A 612 0.79 -16.71 2.56
C LEU A 612 1.46 -18.08 2.70
N ALA A 613 2.23 -18.49 1.69
CA ALA A 613 2.77 -19.85 1.62
C ALA A 613 3.71 -20.16 2.80
N PRO A 614 4.78 -19.39 3.06
CA PRO A 614 5.65 -19.67 4.20
C PRO A 614 4.99 -19.42 5.56
N HIS A 615 3.98 -18.56 5.63
CA HIS A 615 3.19 -18.44 6.85
C HIS A 615 2.33 -19.68 7.10
N ALA A 616 1.61 -20.17 6.09
CA ALA A 616 0.81 -21.39 6.18
C ALA A 616 1.64 -22.60 6.56
N VAL A 617 2.83 -22.75 5.97
CA VAL A 617 3.75 -23.85 6.28
C VAL A 617 4.20 -23.84 7.74
N ARG A 618 4.54 -22.67 8.29
CA ARG A 618 5.01 -22.54 9.67
C ARG A 618 3.92 -22.88 10.70
N LEU A 619 2.65 -22.73 10.34
CA LEU A 619 1.53 -23.18 11.19
C LEU A 619 1.53 -24.70 11.39
N PHE A 620 2.01 -25.48 10.41
CA PHE A 620 2.07 -26.94 10.46
C PHE A 620 3.42 -27.47 10.95
N LEU A 621 4.53 -26.94 10.43
CA LEU A 621 5.89 -27.47 10.67
C LEU A 621 6.67 -26.74 11.78
N GLY A 622 6.15 -25.64 12.31
CA GLY A 622 6.89 -24.80 13.25
C GLY A 622 8.07 -24.07 12.60
N GLN A 623 9.13 -23.84 13.37
CA GLN A 623 10.23 -22.93 13.01
C GLN A 623 11.41 -23.59 12.28
N HIS A 624 11.20 -24.72 11.58
CA HIS A 624 12.27 -25.38 10.82
C HIS A 624 12.39 -24.81 9.41
N HIS A 625 13.28 -23.84 9.20
CA HIS A 625 13.36 -23.07 7.96
C HIS A 625 13.66 -23.92 6.73
N GLN A 626 14.57 -24.89 6.79
CA GLN A 626 14.90 -25.74 5.63
C GLN A 626 13.70 -26.55 5.13
N LYS A 627 12.96 -27.18 6.06
CA LYS A 627 11.73 -27.92 5.73
C LYS A 627 10.62 -26.96 5.29
N SER A 628 10.52 -25.81 5.96
CA SER A 628 9.55 -24.79 5.63
C SER A 628 9.76 -24.28 4.21
N LEU A 629 11.00 -24.08 3.78
CA LEU A 629 11.33 -23.53 2.46
C LEU A 629 10.83 -24.43 1.32
N VAL A 630 11.08 -25.74 1.41
CA VAL A 630 10.63 -26.71 0.39
C VAL A 630 9.11 -26.74 0.30
N LEU A 631 8.42 -26.88 1.45
CA LEU A 631 6.96 -26.93 1.44
C LEU A 631 6.34 -25.58 1.04
N SER A 632 7.01 -24.47 1.34
CA SER A 632 6.59 -23.13 0.91
C SER A 632 6.69 -22.99 -0.59
N ALA A 633 7.75 -23.51 -1.20
CA ALA A 633 7.90 -23.53 -2.65
C ALA A 633 6.75 -24.30 -3.32
N ILE A 634 6.42 -25.49 -2.82
CA ILE A 634 5.32 -26.31 -3.36
C ILE A 634 3.97 -25.59 -3.17
N LEU A 635 3.69 -25.06 -1.98
CA LEU A 635 2.45 -24.32 -1.74
C LEU A 635 2.36 -23.02 -2.56
N GLY A 636 3.48 -22.32 -2.76
CA GLY A 636 3.53 -21.16 -3.64
C GLY A 636 3.20 -21.52 -5.08
N ALA A 637 3.74 -22.64 -5.58
CA ALA A 637 3.42 -23.17 -6.91
C ALA A 637 1.93 -23.54 -7.02
N ILE A 638 1.35 -24.20 -6.01
CA ILE A 638 -0.08 -24.53 -5.95
C ILE A 638 -0.94 -23.28 -5.99
N LEU A 639 -0.60 -22.25 -5.20
CA LEU A 639 -1.38 -21.02 -5.13
C LEU A 639 -1.41 -20.29 -6.48
N LEU A 640 -0.27 -20.12 -7.15
CA LEU A 640 -0.23 -19.39 -8.41
C LEU A 640 -0.79 -20.21 -9.58
N THR A 641 -0.55 -21.51 -9.63
CA THR A 641 -1.16 -22.39 -10.64
C THR A 641 -2.67 -22.48 -10.48
N GLY A 642 -3.16 -22.65 -9.25
CA GLY A 642 -4.59 -22.59 -8.95
C GLY A 642 -5.20 -21.26 -9.34
N ALA A 643 -4.53 -20.14 -9.02
CA ALA A 643 -4.98 -18.81 -9.41
C ALA A 643 -4.99 -18.58 -10.93
N ASP A 644 -4.01 -19.11 -11.67
CA ASP A 644 -4.01 -19.09 -13.13
C ASP A 644 -5.20 -19.85 -13.72
N ILE A 645 -5.49 -21.04 -13.17
CA ILE A 645 -6.61 -21.87 -13.62
C ILE A 645 -7.95 -21.20 -13.34
N VAL A 646 -8.12 -20.63 -12.16
CA VAL A 646 -9.32 -19.86 -11.80
C VAL A 646 -9.46 -18.64 -12.72
N GLY A 647 -8.38 -17.88 -12.93
CA GLY A 647 -8.37 -16.67 -13.74
C GLY A 647 -8.76 -16.90 -15.20
N LYS A 648 -8.40 -18.06 -15.78
CA LYS A 648 -8.74 -18.41 -17.17
C LYS A 648 -10.09 -19.12 -17.35
N THR A 649 -10.74 -19.56 -16.27
CA THR A 649 -11.98 -20.37 -16.35
C THR A 649 -13.25 -19.65 -15.91
N ILE A 650 -13.16 -18.74 -14.92
CA ILE A 650 -14.36 -18.13 -14.32
C ILE A 650 -15.11 -17.20 -15.28
N LEU A 651 -14.39 -16.45 -16.12
CA LEU A 651 -14.95 -15.28 -16.84
C LEU A 651 -14.71 -15.30 -18.36
N ILE A 652 -14.65 -16.51 -18.94
CA ILE A 652 -14.46 -16.72 -20.40
C ILE A 652 -15.45 -15.84 -21.20
N PRO A 653 -15.00 -15.09 -22.24
CA PRO A 653 -13.66 -15.10 -22.86
C PRO A 653 -12.64 -14.14 -22.21
N LYS A 654 -13.02 -13.35 -21.20
CA LYS A 654 -12.09 -12.47 -20.47
C LYS A 654 -11.28 -13.30 -19.47
N GLU A 655 -10.00 -12.98 -19.34
CA GLU A 655 -9.14 -13.59 -18.31
C GLU A 655 -8.89 -12.61 -17.16
N ILE A 656 -8.96 -13.10 -15.92
CA ILE A 656 -8.58 -12.33 -14.74
C ILE A 656 -7.07 -12.51 -14.50
N PRO A 657 -6.30 -11.44 -14.29
CA PRO A 657 -4.90 -11.55 -13.89
C PRO A 657 -4.74 -12.43 -12.65
N SER A 658 -3.85 -13.43 -12.73
CA SER A 658 -3.66 -14.42 -11.67
C SER A 658 -3.21 -13.81 -10.34
N GLY A 659 -2.50 -12.68 -10.36
CA GLY A 659 -2.13 -11.96 -9.14
C GLY A 659 -3.31 -11.41 -8.35
N ILE A 660 -4.38 -10.97 -9.04
CA ILE A 660 -5.62 -10.53 -8.40
C ILE A 660 -6.34 -11.72 -7.76
N VAL A 661 -6.40 -12.86 -8.46
CA VAL A 661 -7.02 -14.08 -7.94
C VAL A 661 -6.30 -14.55 -6.67
N VAL A 662 -4.96 -14.56 -6.67
CA VAL A 662 -4.17 -14.86 -5.47
C VAL A 662 -4.51 -13.90 -4.34
N ALA A 663 -4.59 -12.59 -4.61
CA ALA A 663 -4.90 -11.60 -3.60
C ALA A 663 -6.30 -11.80 -3.00
N ILE A 664 -7.30 -12.11 -3.82
CA ILE A 664 -8.68 -12.41 -3.38
C ILE A 664 -8.74 -13.64 -2.48
N ILE A 665 -7.95 -14.69 -2.78
CA ILE A 665 -7.88 -15.90 -1.95
C ILE A 665 -7.07 -15.64 -0.66
N GLY A 666 -5.95 -14.96 -0.79
CA GLY A 666 -5.00 -14.70 0.27
C GLY A 666 -5.50 -13.76 1.36
N ALA A 667 -6.22 -12.73 0.93
CA ALA A 667 -6.76 -11.70 1.78
C ALA A 667 -7.60 -12.28 2.95
N PRO A 668 -8.71 -12.99 2.72
CA PRO A 668 -9.53 -13.58 3.79
C PRO A 668 -8.75 -14.50 4.72
N TYR A 669 -7.80 -15.28 4.18
CA TYR A 669 -6.98 -16.17 4.98
C TYR A 669 -6.12 -15.42 6.02
N LEU A 670 -5.52 -14.30 5.61
CA LEU A 670 -4.77 -13.44 6.55
C LEU A 670 -5.69 -12.78 7.58
N LEU A 671 -6.88 -12.32 7.16
CA LEU A 671 -7.86 -11.77 8.10
C LEU A 671 -8.24 -12.82 9.17
N PHE A 672 -8.54 -14.03 8.72
CA PHE A 672 -8.91 -15.16 9.58
C PHE A 672 -7.81 -15.53 10.57
N LEU A 673 -6.55 -15.61 10.10
CA LEU A 673 -5.42 -15.94 10.97
C LEU A 673 -5.16 -14.88 12.04
N MET A 674 -5.24 -13.61 11.68
CA MET A 674 -5.14 -12.52 12.65
C MET A 674 -6.20 -12.66 13.73
N TYR A 675 -7.46 -12.82 13.32
CA TYR A 675 -8.56 -13.03 14.25
C TYR A 675 -8.32 -14.23 15.17
N ARG A 676 -7.91 -15.38 14.61
CA ARG A 676 -7.65 -16.61 15.40
C ARG A 676 -6.54 -16.41 16.45
N SER A 677 -5.48 -15.67 16.12
CA SER A 677 -4.39 -15.36 17.05
C SER A 677 -4.81 -14.52 18.26
N THR A 678 -5.99 -13.89 18.17
CA THR A 678 -6.55 -13.07 19.27
C THR A 678 -7.48 -13.86 20.17
N VAL A 679 -8.22 -14.82 19.62
CA VAL A 679 -9.20 -15.64 20.35
C VAL A 679 -8.53 -16.76 21.16
N ARG A 680 -7.45 -17.36 20.63
CA ARG A 680 -6.63 -18.34 21.37
C ARG A 680 -5.52 -17.63 22.14
N LYS A 681 -5.83 -17.18 23.35
CA LYS A 681 -4.84 -16.90 24.39
C LYS A 681 -5.19 -17.68 25.63
#